data_AF-A0AAW0SC52-F1
#
_entry.id   AF-A0AAW0SC52-F1
#
_cell.length_a   1.000
_cell.length_b   1.000
_cell.length_c   1.000
_cell.angle_alpha   90.00
_cell.angle_beta   90.00
_cell.angle_gamma   90.00
#
_symmetry.space_group_name_H-M   'P 1'
#
loop_
_entity.id
_entity.type
_entity.pdbx_description
1 polymer ?
#
loop_
_entity_poly.entity_id
_entity_poly.type
_entity_poly.pdbx_seq_one_letter_code
_entity_poly.pdbx_strand_id
1 'polypeptide(L)'
;MLLSVTPSTDVVSSTTLTLDGTGFTLSGGTPEVTVGGKRCGLVSPASPTSLQCIVPALGGGKHEVVVRDAVYGDSNNLSISLIFSLTSLTPSSGSFGGARIMLAGQGFDPDGGSLVTLCDLPCDLVSSDSTTAITCVAPALPHSEADVTCDVVVSSPNGLSASLLGGFTYQLALTLSLTGLEPQRGGTAGGTSLTLTGTGFGLSGNKVTIGGSECKVTQEGPTSITCITEAHQGSGQFQVKVTAPGKGLAAAQNNSGIFSYIDLWSSPFTWGSEPPPSQGQLVVVTQGKTLLLDQSTPVLKMLLIQGGHVVFDVETVEELVLWAEYILIVGGGSLSIGSEDQPFPGEAVIELHSNTHSTELPLYGAKVLAVRDGTLDLHGRHVPITWTHLAHTASLGDTNLTLSLPVTLRQGDQVVIATTENRFYMKENEVRTIASVSEDGLEVTLTEALEHTHLSVTQTLGGHTVETRAEVGLLTHNVKIQGNVGTDFSVAIEGCDTAFRPDQHATQSSFNGRHGDEIGGDQFGATVILSGKFPDLDLVMGRIEYVEVTKTGQAFQLGRYPLHFHLAGDMGGSYIRGCSIHHTYNRAVTMHSTNNLLVEHNVAYNNMGHAIFTEDGVEQNSVVQYNLAVYTRTSSSLLNVDVTRSSFWVVNPNNIFRHNAAASGTHFGYWYRLDHHPSGPSTTNIYCQNTEQMGLFFNNTAHSMGRYGLWVFSNPGYHPKSDICGGRDVVAKWESFTAWHCERGAEAVSGTKLQFHNFVMLDNQQAGMEMVSVKGGFGQDDSPGIFNSLVVCHSALNSSACTSGTSGIVAPKTQIFSISNVTFVNFDEGGSAALSGCSQCRNYQGGYRAQVKGLAFENSPNKIRFQWEHETIWIDADGSLTGEPEANVVPTMGILPTDSCTQEAAFSVTKNVPGSVCRGAMKFLRVAVTNPSPSSLLGKDLVVSNDFGATHIPYLMLRIGGAGWMGLVYTGATFDFNFENANQDDQG
;
A
#
# COMPACT_ATOMS: atom_id res chain seq x y z
N MET A 1 6.15 -48.49 58.41
CA MET A 1 5.78 -49.35 57.21
C MET A 1 4.26 -49.62 57.21
N LEU A 2 3.65 -49.30 56.05
CA LEU A 2 2.20 -49.61 55.90
C LEU A 2 2.02 -51.06 55.41
N LEU A 3 1.23 -51.86 56.23
CA LEU A 3 1.08 -53.31 55.88
C LEU A 3 -0.14 -53.52 55.01
N SER A 4 -1.27 -52.81 55.28
CA SER A 4 -2.48 -52.99 54.45
C SER A 4 -3.38 -51.75 54.59
N VAL A 5 -4.11 -51.48 53.46
CA VAL A 5 -5.16 -50.44 53.49
C VAL A 5 -6.49 -51.09 53.10
N THR A 6 -7.55 -50.97 54.13
CA THR A 6 -8.84 -51.61 53.86
C THR A 6 -9.96 -50.58 54.09
N PRO A 7 -10.86 -50.53 53.11
CA PRO A 7 -10.88 -51.26 51.83
C PRO A 7 -9.91 -50.64 50.81
N SER A 8 -9.26 -51.54 49.86
CA SER A 8 -8.25 -51.02 48.90
C SER A 8 -8.84 -50.90 47.50
N THR A 9 -10.14 -51.45 47.24
CA THR A 9 -10.80 -51.32 45.92
C THR A 9 -12.26 -50.90 46.13
N ASP A 10 -12.82 -50.32 45.12
CA ASP A 10 -14.22 -49.86 45.08
C ASP A 10 -14.49 -48.82 46.19
N VAL A 11 -13.41 -48.00 46.39
CA VAL A 11 -13.48 -46.96 47.45
C VAL A 11 -14.13 -45.70 46.85
N VAL A 12 -15.12 -45.08 47.55
CA VAL A 12 -15.68 -43.76 47.12
C VAL A 12 -15.21 -42.69 48.12
N SER A 13 -15.39 -41.49 47.68
CA SER A 13 -14.99 -40.39 48.58
C SER A 13 -15.81 -40.43 49.88
N SER A 14 -15.11 -40.27 51.05
CA SER A 14 -15.72 -40.22 52.40
C SER A 14 -15.73 -41.61 53.04
N THR A 15 -15.13 -42.59 52.25
CA THR A 15 -14.98 -43.93 52.86
C THR A 15 -13.92 -43.89 53.96
N THR A 16 -14.23 -44.48 55.11
CA THR A 16 -13.19 -44.58 56.16
C THR A 16 -12.23 -45.74 55.87
N LEU A 17 -10.93 -45.25 55.73
CA LEU A 17 -9.89 -46.28 55.48
C LEU A 17 -9.23 -46.71 56.79
N THR A 18 -9.13 -48.07 56.88
CA THR A 18 -8.29 -48.57 57.98
C THR A 18 -6.89 -48.93 57.48
N LEU A 19 -5.85 -48.10 58.04
CA LEU A 19 -4.44 -48.35 57.66
C LEU A 19 -3.71 -49.12 58.76
N ASP A 20 -3.34 -50.44 58.40
CA ASP A 20 -2.59 -51.26 59.38
C ASP A 20 -1.09 -51.25 59.04
N GLY A 21 -0.38 -50.82 60.13
CA GLY A 21 1.09 -50.80 59.86
C GLY A 21 1.88 -50.85 61.16
N THR A 22 3.17 -50.79 61.06
CA THR A 22 4.05 -50.70 62.24
C THR A 22 4.89 -49.43 62.16
N GLY A 23 5.16 -48.86 63.49
CA GLY A 23 6.13 -47.73 63.47
C GLY A 23 5.42 -46.38 63.39
N PHE A 24 3.96 -46.31 63.74
CA PHE A 24 3.24 -45.01 63.87
C PHE A 24 3.51 -44.41 65.25
N THR A 25 4.58 -43.59 65.47
CA THR A 25 4.93 -43.08 66.81
C THR A 25 4.11 -41.83 67.14
N LEU A 26 3.69 -41.73 68.54
CA LEU A 26 2.84 -40.59 68.96
C LEU A 26 3.66 -39.58 69.76
N SER A 27 5.00 -39.83 70.01
CA SER A 27 5.90 -39.01 70.85
C SER A 27 6.46 -37.82 70.06
N GLY A 28 6.22 -37.65 68.69
CA GLY A 28 6.75 -36.56 67.83
C GLY A 28 5.62 -35.89 67.05
N GLY A 29 4.27 -36.11 67.50
CA GLY A 29 3.05 -35.59 66.82
C GLY A 29 2.30 -36.70 66.08
N THR A 30 0.95 -36.58 65.92
CA THR A 30 0.08 -37.55 65.22
C THR A 30 0.48 -37.68 63.74
N PRO A 31 0.84 -38.97 63.26
CA PRO A 31 1.19 -39.22 61.85
C PRO A 31 0.12 -38.65 60.90
N GLU A 32 0.65 -38.01 59.79
CA GLU A 32 -0.24 -37.45 58.75
C GLU A 32 -0.48 -38.49 57.63
N VAL A 33 -1.80 -38.62 57.31
CA VAL A 33 -2.14 -39.56 56.21
C VAL A 33 -2.60 -38.74 55.00
N THR A 34 -1.92 -39.02 53.82
CA THR A 34 -2.43 -38.43 52.57
C THR A 34 -2.86 -39.52 51.58
N VAL A 35 -3.98 -39.19 50.90
CA VAL A 35 -4.41 -40.04 49.76
C VAL A 35 -4.41 -39.19 48.48
N GLY A 36 -3.45 -39.68 47.43
CA GLY A 36 -3.39 -38.91 46.16
C GLY A 36 -2.90 -37.49 46.40
N GLY A 37 -2.06 -37.41 47.60
CA GLY A 37 -1.40 -36.10 47.84
C GLY A 37 -2.29 -35.16 48.65
N LYS A 38 -3.66 -35.60 48.91
CA LYS A 38 -4.55 -34.76 49.74
C LYS A 38 -4.68 -35.36 51.15
N ARG A 39 -4.79 -34.34 52.06
CA ARG A 39 -4.81 -34.79 53.48
C ARG A 39 -6.06 -35.64 53.76
N CYS A 40 -5.83 -36.83 54.39
CA CYS A 40 -6.88 -37.77 54.83
C CYS A 40 -7.11 -37.59 56.34
N GLY A 41 -8.23 -36.98 56.74
CA GLY A 41 -8.50 -36.62 58.15
C GLY A 41 -8.71 -37.86 59.02
N LEU A 42 -7.98 -37.91 60.10
CA LEU A 42 -8.10 -39.09 60.99
C LEU A 42 -9.44 -39.07 61.72
N VAL A 43 -10.09 -40.22 61.83
CA VAL A 43 -11.48 -40.22 62.38
C VAL A 43 -11.45 -40.94 63.74
N SER A 44 -10.28 -41.42 64.11
CA SER A 44 -10.09 -42.02 65.43
C SER A 44 -8.65 -41.78 65.91
N PRO A 45 -8.45 -41.72 67.31
CA PRO A 45 -7.08 -41.50 67.80
C PRO A 45 -6.08 -42.53 67.24
N ALA A 46 -4.92 -41.98 66.81
CA ALA A 46 -3.87 -42.79 66.15
C ALA A 46 -3.27 -43.80 67.12
N SER A 47 -3.16 -45.08 66.74
CA SER A 47 -2.44 -46.14 67.50
C SER A 47 -1.13 -46.50 66.77
N PRO A 48 -0.20 -47.07 67.59
CA PRO A 48 1.12 -47.40 67.01
C PRO A 48 1.01 -48.45 65.89
N THR A 49 -0.21 -49.08 65.67
CA THR A 49 -0.25 -50.14 64.63
C THR A 49 -1.44 -49.92 63.70
N SER A 50 -2.32 -48.86 63.92
CA SER A 50 -3.51 -48.75 63.05
C SER A 50 -3.98 -47.28 63.03
N LEU A 51 -4.26 -46.82 61.80
CA LEU A 51 -4.86 -45.48 61.64
C LEU A 51 -6.14 -45.59 60.81
N GLN A 52 -7.13 -44.73 61.27
CA GLN A 52 -8.37 -44.67 60.45
C GLN A 52 -8.58 -43.23 59.95
N CYS A 53 -8.65 -43.18 58.61
CA CYS A 53 -8.89 -41.81 58.08
C CYS A 53 -10.01 -41.84 57.03
N ILE A 54 -10.54 -40.66 56.79
CA ILE A 54 -11.65 -40.55 55.82
C ILE A 54 -11.09 -40.02 54.50
N VAL A 55 -11.35 -40.72 53.45
CA VAL A 55 -10.79 -40.39 52.13
C VAL A 55 -11.32 -39.01 51.69
N PRO A 56 -10.45 -38.14 51.26
CA PRO A 56 -10.85 -36.79 50.79
C PRO A 56 -11.50 -36.85 49.40
N ALA A 57 -12.19 -35.82 49.01
CA ALA A 57 -12.85 -35.78 47.68
C ALA A 57 -11.82 -35.89 46.55
N LEU A 58 -11.82 -37.05 45.96
CA LEU A 58 -10.84 -37.27 44.86
C LEU A 58 -11.57 -37.90 43.67
N GLY A 59 -10.98 -37.63 42.40
CA GLY A 59 -11.54 -38.26 41.18
C GLY A 59 -11.29 -39.77 41.16
N GLY A 60 -12.05 -40.48 40.37
CA GLY A 60 -11.98 -41.95 40.26
C GLY A 60 -10.63 -42.39 39.71
N GLY A 61 -10.14 -43.56 40.18
CA GLY A 61 -8.85 -44.09 39.69
C GLY A 61 -7.95 -44.48 40.87
N LYS A 62 -6.73 -44.85 40.46
CA LYS A 62 -5.80 -45.36 41.50
C LYS A 62 -5.08 -44.20 42.18
N HIS A 63 -5.20 -44.21 43.61
CA HIS A 63 -4.52 -43.15 44.37
C HIS A 63 -3.58 -43.76 45.43
N GLU A 64 -2.42 -43.08 45.53
CA GLU A 64 -1.42 -43.59 46.51
C GLU A 64 -1.78 -43.13 47.93
N VAL A 65 -1.50 -44.07 48.89
CA VAL A 65 -1.74 -43.73 50.31
C VAL A 65 -0.37 -43.64 51.00
N VAL A 66 -0.24 -42.43 51.65
CA VAL A 66 1.08 -42.24 52.27
C VAL A 66 0.86 -41.79 53.72
N VAL A 67 1.51 -42.53 54.62
CA VAL A 67 1.50 -42.07 56.03
C VAL A 67 2.86 -41.44 56.34
N ARG A 68 2.81 -40.19 56.77
CA ARG A 68 4.07 -39.52 57.15
C ARG A 68 4.17 -39.40 58.67
N ASP A 69 5.26 -40.07 59.07
CA ASP A 69 5.53 -39.99 60.52
C ASP A 69 6.65 -38.98 60.79
N ALA A 70 6.58 -38.18 61.86
CA ALA A 70 7.51 -37.06 62.12
C ALA A 70 8.92 -37.59 62.43
N VAL A 71 9.08 -38.83 62.85
CA VAL A 71 10.41 -39.36 63.23
C VAL A 71 10.94 -40.27 62.12
N TYR A 72 10.07 -41.00 61.40
CA TYR A 72 10.58 -42.09 60.53
C TYR A 72 10.28 -41.76 59.07
N GLY A 73 9.68 -40.63 58.78
CA GLY A 73 9.47 -40.20 57.38
C GLY A 73 8.33 -40.95 56.70
N ASP A 74 8.22 -41.07 55.28
CA ASP A 74 7.03 -41.54 54.52
C ASP A 74 7.00 -43.08 54.50
N SER A 75 5.81 -43.59 54.59
CA SER A 75 5.61 -45.06 54.52
C SER A 75 5.86 -45.57 53.10
N ASN A 76 5.92 -47.02 52.83
CA ASN A 76 5.93 -47.66 51.51
C ASN A 76 4.63 -47.40 50.73
N ASN A 77 4.63 -47.57 49.35
CA ASN A 77 3.54 -47.08 48.48
C ASN A 77 2.40 -48.11 48.40
N LEU A 78 1.36 -47.91 49.20
CA LEU A 78 0.11 -48.67 48.93
C LEU A 78 -0.93 -47.76 48.27
N SER A 79 -1.75 -48.38 47.41
CA SER A 79 -2.73 -47.52 46.69
C SER A 79 -4.15 -48.05 46.91
N ILE A 80 -5.00 -47.15 46.87
CA ILE A 80 -6.43 -47.54 46.81
C ILE A 80 -7.01 -47.12 45.47
N SER A 81 -8.10 -47.87 45.08
CA SER A 81 -8.75 -47.55 43.80
C SER A 81 -10.16 -47.04 44.05
N LEU A 82 -10.33 -45.78 43.60
CA LEU A 82 -11.68 -45.19 43.73
C LEU A 82 -12.55 -45.51 42.52
N ILE A 83 -13.91 -45.62 42.73
CA ILE A 83 -14.83 -46.04 41.66
C ILE A 83 -15.09 -44.84 40.73
N PHE A 84 -15.16 -45.15 39.42
CA PHE A 84 -15.57 -44.14 38.43
C PHE A 84 -16.75 -44.69 37.61
N SER A 85 -17.87 -44.11 37.96
CA SER A 85 -19.06 -44.66 37.26
C SER A 85 -20.06 -43.53 37.01
N LEU A 86 -20.78 -43.80 35.95
CA LEU A 86 -21.91 -42.91 35.62
C LEU A 86 -23.23 -43.69 35.78
N THR A 87 -24.06 -43.16 36.74
CA THR A 87 -25.23 -43.98 37.12
C THR A 87 -26.50 -43.47 36.42
N SER A 88 -26.68 -42.18 36.46
CA SER A 88 -27.93 -41.71 35.85
C SER A 88 -27.74 -40.28 35.32
N LEU A 89 -28.75 -39.99 34.44
CA LEU A 89 -28.83 -38.61 33.90
C LEU A 89 -30.28 -38.12 33.96
N THR A 90 -30.44 -36.83 34.47
CA THR A 90 -31.80 -36.25 34.53
C THR A 90 -31.74 -34.79 34.05
N PRO A 91 -32.73 -34.47 33.23
CA PRO A 91 -33.68 -35.35 32.53
C PRO A 91 -33.00 -36.17 31.43
N SER A 92 -33.75 -37.40 31.01
CA SER A 92 -33.10 -38.31 30.00
C SER A 92 -33.52 -37.89 28.59
N SER A 93 -34.34 -36.82 28.46
CA SER A 93 -34.68 -36.32 27.12
C SER A 93 -34.73 -34.79 27.12
N GLY A 94 -34.46 -34.23 25.88
CA GLY A 94 -34.47 -32.75 25.78
C GLY A 94 -34.59 -32.32 24.31
N SER A 95 -34.56 -31.06 24.13
CA SER A 95 -34.80 -30.47 22.80
C SER A 95 -33.54 -30.55 21.93
N PHE A 96 -33.76 -30.35 20.62
CA PHE A 96 -32.61 -30.35 19.66
C PHE A 96 -31.82 -29.06 19.83
N GLY A 97 -32.35 -28.00 20.52
CA GLY A 97 -31.63 -26.74 20.82
C GLY A 97 -30.79 -26.85 22.09
N GLY A 98 -30.74 -28.04 22.71
CA GLY A 98 -29.96 -28.30 23.95
C GLY A 98 -30.89 -28.37 25.17
N ALA A 99 -30.36 -28.96 26.28
CA ALA A 99 -31.13 -29.09 27.54
C ALA A 99 -30.16 -29.21 28.72
N ARG A 100 -30.52 -28.45 29.79
CA ARG A 100 -29.71 -28.61 31.02
C ARG A 100 -29.94 -30.00 31.63
N ILE A 101 -28.76 -30.65 31.87
CA ILE A 101 -28.88 -32.05 32.36
C ILE A 101 -27.96 -32.21 33.56
N MET A 102 -28.34 -33.05 34.50
CA MET A 102 -27.49 -33.39 35.65
C MET A 102 -27.09 -34.88 35.60
N LEU A 103 -25.79 -34.99 35.66
CA LEU A 103 -25.25 -36.39 35.66
C LEU A 103 -24.91 -36.81 37.10
N ALA A 104 -25.41 -38.03 37.46
CA ALA A 104 -25.06 -38.59 38.79
C ALA A 104 -24.18 -39.84 38.64
N GLY A 105 -23.16 -39.79 39.41
CA GLY A 105 -22.21 -40.93 39.39
C GLY A 105 -21.21 -40.83 40.54
N GLN A 106 -20.13 -41.63 40.41
CA GLN A 106 -19.07 -41.61 41.45
C GLN A 106 -17.72 -41.39 40.78
N GLY A 107 -16.90 -40.58 41.47
CA GLY A 107 -15.48 -40.52 41.04
C GLY A 107 -15.23 -39.42 40.02
N PHE A 108 -16.27 -38.40 39.92
CA PHE A 108 -16.02 -37.23 39.05
C PHE A 108 -14.96 -36.32 39.68
N ASP A 109 -14.23 -35.64 38.89
CA ASP A 109 -13.09 -34.84 39.38
C ASP A 109 -13.62 -33.56 40.04
N PRO A 110 -13.43 -33.38 41.28
CA PRO A 110 -13.96 -32.23 41.99
C PRO A 110 -13.17 -30.95 41.69
N ASP A 111 -12.05 -31.05 40.98
CA ASP A 111 -11.27 -29.84 40.63
C ASP A 111 -11.57 -29.39 39.20
N GLY A 112 -12.59 -29.94 38.56
CA GLY A 112 -13.08 -29.41 37.28
C GLY A 112 -12.41 -30.10 36.08
N GLY A 113 -11.83 -31.26 36.22
CA GLY A 113 -11.08 -31.93 35.12
C GLY A 113 -11.95 -32.96 34.39
N SER A 114 -13.28 -33.14 34.70
CA SER A 114 -14.14 -34.13 34.01
C SER A 114 -14.68 -33.52 32.71
N LEU A 115 -14.68 -34.35 31.60
CA LEU A 115 -15.28 -33.93 30.31
C LEU A 115 -16.51 -34.77 30.00
N VAL A 116 -17.56 -34.05 29.51
CA VAL A 116 -18.81 -34.78 29.18
C VAL A 116 -19.12 -34.57 27.69
N THR A 117 -19.43 -35.75 27.05
CA THR A 117 -19.85 -35.62 25.65
C THR A 117 -21.20 -36.33 25.44
N LEU A 118 -22.04 -35.63 24.58
CA LEU A 118 -23.28 -36.24 24.07
C LEU A 118 -23.26 -36.31 22.55
N CYS A 119 -23.48 -37.56 21.98
CA CYS A 119 -23.35 -37.76 20.52
C CYS A 119 -21.96 -37.33 20.03
N ASP A 120 -21.02 -37.47 20.91
CA ASP A 120 -19.60 -37.18 20.60
C ASP A 120 -19.35 -35.66 20.51
N LEU A 121 -20.32 -34.92 20.97
CA LEU A 121 -20.10 -33.46 21.05
C LEU A 121 -19.99 -33.03 22.52
N PRO A 122 -19.08 -32.06 22.66
CA PRO A 122 -18.84 -31.65 24.05
C PRO A 122 -20.07 -30.95 24.66
N CYS A 123 -20.32 -31.23 25.97
CA CYS A 123 -21.39 -30.60 26.76
C CYS A 123 -20.82 -29.35 27.47
N ASP A 124 -21.55 -28.28 27.43
CA ASP A 124 -21.10 -27.03 28.12
C ASP A 124 -21.31 -27.13 29.64
N LEU A 125 -20.18 -27.23 30.40
CA LEU A 125 -20.25 -27.57 31.84
C LEU A 125 -20.75 -26.36 32.64
N VAL A 126 -21.85 -26.60 33.41
CA VAL A 126 -22.35 -25.58 34.37
C VAL A 126 -21.66 -25.77 35.72
N SER A 127 -21.48 -26.95 36.22
CA SER A 127 -20.74 -27.25 37.44
C SER A 127 -20.15 -28.66 37.35
N SER A 128 -18.82 -28.68 37.71
CA SER A 128 -18.15 -30.01 37.68
C SER A 128 -17.23 -30.14 38.89
N ASP A 129 -17.66 -29.47 40.01
CA ASP A 129 -16.77 -29.46 41.19
C ASP A 129 -17.23 -30.52 42.22
N SER A 130 -17.85 -31.54 41.74
CA SER A 130 -18.35 -32.57 42.69
C SER A 130 -17.88 -33.96 42.23
N THR A 131 -17.76 -34.89 43.29
CA THR A 131 -17.35 -36.27 42.93
C THR A 131 -18.58 -37.12 42.58
N THR A 132 -19.76 -36.55 42.69
CA THR A 132 -20.93 -37.43 42.47
C THR A 132 -21.88 -36.79 41.46
N ALA A 133 -21.65 -35.53 41.11
CA ALA A 133 -22.65 -34.94 40.19
C ALA A 133 -21.97 -33.92 39.28
N ILE A 134 -22.41 -33.93 37.99
CA ILE A 134 -21.97 -32.91 37.02
C ILE A 134 -23.22 -32.33 36.34
N THR A 135 -23.23 -31.02 36.37
CA THR A 135 -24.32 -30.36 35.61
C THR A 135 -23.75 -29.69 34.34
N CYS A 136 -24.45 -29.99 33.22
CA CYS A 136 -23.99 -29.34 31.97
C CYS A 136 -25.17 -29.15 31.02
N VAL A 137 -24.92 -28.36 29.93
CA VAL A 137 -25.97 -28.14 28.93
C VAL A 137 -25.64 -28.98 27.68
N ALA A 138 -26.68 -29.88 27.35
CA ALA A 138 -26.47 -30.74 26.16
C ALA A 138 -26.29 -29.89 24.89
N PRO A 139 -25.38 -30.27 24.01
CA PRO A 139 -25.10 -29.47 22.80
C PRO A 139 -26.29 -29.49 21.82
N ALA A 140 -26.33 -28.43 21.06
CA ALA A 140 -27.41 -28.36 20.04
C ALA A 140 -27.09 -29.28 18.85
N LEU A 141 -28.11 -29.98 18.27
CA LEU A 141 -27.97 -30.78 17.05
C LEU A 141 -28.78 -30.16 15.92
N PRO A 142 -28.26 -30.28 14.70
CA PRO A 142 -29.09 -29.82 13.58
C PRO A 142 -30.49 -30.47 13.59
N HIS A 143 -31.38 -29.56 13.18
CA HIS A 143 -32.80 -29.99 13.23
C HIS A 143 -32.99 -31.31 12.46
N SER A 144 -33.59 -32.37 13.16
CA SER A 144 -33.91 -33.70 12.58
C SER A 144 -35.43 -33.91 12.58
N GLU A 145 -35.93 -34.67 11.53
CA GLU A 145 -37.39 -34.91 11.43
C GLU A 145 -37.84 -36.04 12.36
N ALA A 146 -36.86 -36.55 13.17
CA ALA A 146 -37.24 -37.63 14.12
C ALA A 146 -36.39 -37.48 15.39
N ASP A 147 -36.92 -38.24 16.54
CA ASP A 147 -36.13 -38.26 17.80
C ASP A 147 -34.76 -38.90 17.57
N VAL A 148 -33.74 -38.30 18.29
CA VAL A 148 -32.39 -38.87 18.18
C VAL A 148 -31.90 -39.27 19.57
N THR A 149 -31.44 -40.51 19.66
CA THR A 149 -30.92 -41.00 20.96
C THR A 149 -29.38 -41.01 20.93
N CYS A 150 -28.82 -40.42 22.03
CA CYS A 150 -27.35 -40.31 22.04
C CYS A 150 -26.78 -40.99 23.29
N ASP A 151 -25.51 -41.50 23.00
CA ASP A 151 -24.76 -42.00 24.18
C ASP A 151 -24.15 -40.83 24.96
N VAL A 152 -24.16 -40.96 26.30
CA VAL A 152 -23.51 -39.95 27.15
C VAL A 152 -22.26 -40.55 27.78
N VAL A 153 -21.16 -39.73 27.53
CA VAL A 153 -19.88 -40.31 28.02
C VAL A 153 -19.22 -39.26 28.93
N VAL A 154 -18.81 -39.68 30.15
CA VAL A 154 -17.98 -38.82 31.02
C VAL A 154 -16.56 -39.41 31.09
N SER A 155 -15.63 -38.45 30.82
CA SER A 155 -14.24 -38.95 30.84
C SER A 155 -13.42 -38.13 31.84
N SER A 156 -12.43 -38.83 32.36
CA SER A 156 -11.57 -38.16 33.36
C SER A 156 -10.20 -37.88 32.73
N PRO A 157 -9.45 -36.92 33.26
CA PRO A 157 -8.10 -36.62 32.74
C PRO A 157 -7.13 -37.80 32.91
N ASN A 158 -7.47 -38.72 33.73
CA ASN A 158 -6.56 -39.87 33.97
C ASN A 158 -6.93 -41.07 33.10
N GLY A 159 -7.75 -40.84 32.04
CA GLY A 159 -7.97 -41.86 31.01
C GLY A 159 -9.13 -42.79 31.35
N LEU A 160 -9.93 -42.49 32.39
CA LEU A 160 -11.11 -43.33 32.71
C LEU A 160 -12.35 -42.77 32.00
N SER A 161 -13.30 -43.75 31.63
CA SER A 161 -14.53 -43.24 30.97
C SER A 161 -15.72 -44.11 31.40
N ALA A 162 -16.83 -43.46 31.60
CA ALA A 162 -18.10 -44.16 31.87
C ALA A 162 -19.19 -43.62 30.94
N SER A 163 -20.07 -44.66 30.50
CA SER A 163 -21.03 -44.20 29.45
C SER A 163 -22.43 -44.71 29.80
N LEU A 164 -23.34 -43.93 29.50
CA LEU A 164 -24.73 -44.40 29.42
C LEU A 164 -25.16 -44.53 27.95
N LEU A 165 -25.30 -45.80 27.54
CA LEU A 165 -25.67 -45.97 26.11
C LEU A 165 -27.13 -45.54 25.89
N GLY A 166 -27.30 -44.62 24.94
CA GLY A 166 -28.65 -44.10 24.68
C GLY A 166 -29.22 -43.35 25.89
N GLY A 167 -28.40 -42.78 26.64
CA GLY A 167 -28.75 -42.21 27.96
C GLY A 167 -29.53 -40.89 27.81
N PHE A 168 -29.51 -40.27 26.54
CA PHE A 168 -30.26 -39.03 26.36
C PHE A 168 -30.92 -39.02 24.98
N THR A 169 -32.21 -38.60 25.01
CA THR A 169 -32.93 -38.57 23.72
C THR A 169 -33.35 -37.13 23.40
N TYR A 170 -32.86 -36.69 22.19
CA TYR A 170 -33.41 -35.42 21.68
C TYR A 170 -34.80 -35.63 21.06
N GLN A 171 -35.87 -34.87 21.56
CA GLN A 171 -37.25 -35.10 21.09
C GLN A 171 -37.74 -33.86 20.35
N LEU A 172 -38.50 -34.21 19.26
CA LEU A 172 -39.02 -33.10 18.42
C LEU A 172 -40.13 -32.36 19.17
N ALA A 173 -40.88 -33.06 19.92
CA ALA A 173 -42.01 -32.42 20.63
C ALA A 173 -41.52 -31.42 21.68
N LEU A 174 -40.25 -31.56 22.10
CA LEU A 174 -39.74 -30.67 23.16
C LEU A 174 -38.87 -29.57 22.56
N THR A 175 -38.87 -29.51 21.11
CA THR A 175 -37.94 -28.57 20.46
C THR A 175 -38.73 -27.38 19.92
N LEU A 176 -38.36 -26.20 20.44
CA LEU A 176 -38.91 -24.93 19.93
C LEU A 176 -38.10 -24.44 18.73
N SER A 177 -38.88 -23.67 17.87
CA SER A 177 -38.09 -23.14 16.72
C SER A 177 -38.10 -21.61 16.77
N LEU A 178 -36.88 -21.11 16.71
CA LEU A 178 -36.73 -19.65 16.56
C LEU A 178 -36.44 -19.29 15.09
N THR A 179 -37.50 -18.54 14.55
CA THR A 179 -37.40 -18.32 13.07
C THR A 179 -37.00 -16.87 12.79
N GLY A 180 -37.21 -15.95 13.82
CA GLY A 180 -36.88 -14.54 13.49
C GLY A 180 -36.72 -13.72 14.77
N LEU A 181 -35.94 -12.62 14.60
CA LEU A 181 -35.73 -11.64 15.70
C LEU A 181 -35.74 -10.22 15.13
N GLU A 182 -36.61 -9.29 15.79
CA GLU A 182 -36.69 -7.89 15.32
C GLU A 182 -36.97 -6.96 16.53
N PRO A 183 -36.08 -5.90 16.67
CA PRO A 183 -34.92 -5.63 15.80
C PRO A 183 -33.75 -6.55 16.14
N GLN A 184 -32.67 -6.58 15.19
CA GLN A 184 -31.54 -7.51 15.39
C GLN A 184 -30.42 -6.84 16.17
N ARG A 185 -30.72 -5.66 16.63
CA ARG A 185 -29.69 -4.98 17.44
C ARG A 185 -30.37 -4.12 18.52
N GLY A 186 -29.54 -3.89 19.60
CA GLY A 186 -29.98 -3.04 20.74
C GLY A 186 -28.77 -2.60 21.55
N GLY A 187 -28.99 -1.49 22.40
CA GLY A 187 -27.89 -0.86 23.18
C GLY A 187 -27.47 -1.74 24.37
N THR A 188 -26.25 -1.55 24.80
CA THR A 188 -25.69 -2.36 25.92
C THR A 188 -26.35 -1.93 27.24
N ALA A 189 -27.02 -0.77 27.33
CA ALA A 189 -27.68 -0.38 28.59
C ALA A 189 -29.05 -1.06 28.71
N GLY A 190 -29.47 -1.80 27.70
CA GLY A 190 -30.78 -2.48 27.78
C GLY A 190 -31.91 -1.51 27.45
N GLY A 191 -33.16 -2.08 27.26
CA GLY A 191 -34.32 -1.20 27.01
C GLY A 191 -34.85 -1.36 25.58
N THR A 192 -34.18 -2.19 24.81
CA THR A 192 -34.69 -2.46 23.44
C THR A 192 -35.84 -3.47 23.46
N SER A 193 -37.01 -2.99 22.85
CA SER A 193 -38.14 -3.95 22.72
C SER A 193 -37.89 -4.93 21.55
N LEU A 194 -37.65 -6.15 21.93
CA LEU A 194 -37.29 -7.21 20.96
C LEU A 194 -38.46 -8.18 20.75
N THR A 195 -38.81 -8.38 19.42
CA THR A 195 -39.86 -9.37 19.09
C THR A 195 -39.24 -10.63 18.47
N LEU A 196 -39.51 -11.74 19.17
CA LEU A 196 -39.02 -13.04 18.66
C LEU A 196 -40.18 -13.82 18.01
N THR A 197 -39.90 -14.32 16.75
CA THR A 197 -40.93 -15.15 16.06
C THR A 197 -40.44 -16.60 15.93
N GLY A 198 -41.37 -17.45 16.22
CA GLY A 198 -41.03 -18.89 16.14
C GLY A 198 -42.26 -19.75 16.42
N THR A 199 -42.04 -21.07 16.64
CA THR A 199 -43.15 -22.00 16.94
C THR A 199 -42.79 -22.78 18.20
N GLY A 200 -43.91 -23.17 18.95
CA GLY A 200 -43.67 -24.12 20.08
C GLY A 200 -43.33 -23.35 21.37
N PHE A 201 -43.53 -21.89 21.32
CA PHE A 201 -43.40 -21.10 22.57
C PHE A 201 -44.57 -21.37 23.51
N GLY A 202 -44.28 -21.30 24.86
CA GLY A 202 -45.38 -21.49 25.84
C GLY A 202 -46.35 -20.30 25.83
N LEU A 203 -47.64 -20.62 26.25
CA LEU A 203 -48.63 -19.52 26.38
C LEU A 203 -48.23 -18.56 27.50
N SER A 204 -47.47 -19.05 28.56
CA SER A 204 -46.88 -18.23 29.63
C SER A 204 -45.63 -18.94 30.20
N GLY A 205 -44.63 -18.14 30.77
CA GLY A 205 -43.48 -18.73 31.51
C GLY A 205 -42.25 -18.88 30.60
N ASN A 206 -42.29 -18.20 29.37
CA ASN A 206 -41.09 -18.25 28.51
C ASN A 206 -39.97 -17.39 29.10
N LYS A 207 -38.68 -17.92 28.98
CA LYS A 207 -37.50 -17.12 29.40
C LYS A 207 -36.56 -16.88 28.21
N VAL A 208 -36.18 -15.56 28.18
CA VAL A 208 -35.29 -15.21 27.05
C VAL A 208 -34.02 -14.57 27.64
N THR A 209 -32.85 -15.15 27.15
CA THR A 209 -31.58 -14.49 27.52
C THR A 209 -30.74 -14.23 26.26
N ILE A 210 -29.95 -13.15 26.37
CA ILE A 210 -29.01 -12.81 25.28
C ILE A 210 -27.60 -12.66 25.87
N GLY A 211 -26.70 -13.56 25.39
CA GLY A 211 -25.30 -13.51 25.91
C GLY A 211 -25.26 -13.54 27.43
N GLY A 212 -26.34 -14.22 28.03
CA GLY A 212 -26.34 -14.38 29.51
C GLY A 212 -27.16 -13.29 30.20
N SER A 213 -27.50 -12.17 29.47
CA SER A 213 -28.36 -11.11 30.06
C SER A 213 -29.85 -11.40 29.80
N GLU A 214 -30.56 -11.12 30.87
CA GLU A 214 -32.01 -11.42 30.77
C GLU A 214 -32.70 -10.43 29.83
N CYS A 215 -33.72 -10.93 29.00
CA CYS A 215 -34.69 -10.11 28.24
C CYS A 215 -36.08 -10.25 28.85
N LYS A 216 -36.43 -9.24 29.53
CA LYS A 216 -37.69 -9.32 30.31
C LYS A 216 -38.91 -9.42 29.38
N VAL A 217 -39.62 -10.57 29.53
CA VAL A 217 -40.74 -10.88 28.59
C VAL A 217 -41.94 -10.01 28.98
N THR A 218 -42.45 -9.22 27.99
CA THR A 218 -43.63 -8.36 28.23
C THR A 218 -44.88 -8.97 27.60
N GLN A 219 -44.67 -9.66 26.47
CA GLN A 219 -45.79 -10.38 25.83
C GLN A 219 -45.29 -11.73 25.30
N GLU A 220 -46.15 -12.73 25.52
CA GLU A 220 -45.70 -14.07 25.05
C GLU A 220 -46.90 -14.87 24.54
N GLY A 221 -46.63 -15.64 23.37
CA GLY A 221 -47.62 -16.52 22.70
C GLY A 221 -46.92 -17.70 22.02
N PRO A 222 -47.80 -18.57 21.49
CA PRO A 222 -47.23 -19.81 20.93
C PRO A 222 -46.37 -19.52 19.69
N THR A 223 -46.45 -18.36 19.11
CA THR A 223 -45.62 -18.14 17.91
C THR A 223 -44.83 -16.84 18.04
N SER A 224 -45.01 -16.11 19.16
CA SER A 224 -44.29 -14.81 19.22
C SER A 224 -44.04 -14.45 20.70
N ILE A 225 -42.74 -13.89 20.96
CA ILE A 225 -42.39 -13.37 22.30
C ILE A 225 -41.84 -11.95 22.13
N THR A 226 -42.47 -11.07 22.91
CA THR A 226 -41.83 -9.73 23.00
C THR A 226 -41.19 -9.52 24.38
N CYS A 227 -39.94 -9.06 24.33
CA CYS A 227 -39.25 -8.84 25.61
C CYS A 227 -38.38 -7.59 25.52
N ILE A 228 -38.08 -7.06 26.74
CA ILE A 228 -37.20 -5.88 26.79
C ILE A 228 -35.83 -6.30 27.33
N THR A 229 -34.78 -5.88 26.50
CA THR A 229 -33.42 -6.33 26.86
C THR A 229 -32.95 -5.62 28.14
N GLU A 230 -32.19 -6.35 28.95
CA GLU A 230 -31.54 -5.73 30.11
C GLU A 230 -30.08 -5.37 29.77
N ALA A 231 -29.48 -4.73 30.79
CA ALA A 231 -28.08 -4.28 30.53
C ALA A 231 -27.17 -5.48 30.28
N HIS A 232 -26.26 -5.25 29.32
CA HIS A 232 -25.29 -6.29 28.95
C HIS A 232 -23.87 -5.70 28.98
N GLN A 233 -22.94 -6.59 29.49
CA GLN A 233 -21.55 -6.08 29.56
C GLN A 233 -20.86 -6.23 28.20
N GLY A 234 -20.61 -5.11 27.54
CA GLY A 234 -19.77 -5.13 26.31
C GLY A 234 -20.64 -5.22 25.04
N SER A 235 -20.11 -4.74 23.98
CA SER A 235 -20.75 -4.84 22.65
C SER A 235 -20.31 -6.11 21.93
N GLY A 236 -21.19 -6.63 21.13
CA GLY A 236 -20.83 -7.83 20.34
C GLY A 236 -22.09 -8.59 19.92
N GLN A 237 -21.80 -9.61 19.12
CA GLN A 237 -22.94 -10.46 18.67
C GLN A 237 -23.12 -11.64 19.63
N PHE A 238 -24.38 -11.78 20.06
CA PHE A 238 -24.65 -12.84 21.05
C PHE A 238 -25.88 -13.64 20.64
N GLN A 239 -25.75 -14.92 21.03
CA GLN A 239 -26.88 -15.81 20.68
C GLN A 239 -28.08 -15.56 21.60
N VAL A 240 -29.24 -15.53 20.95
CA VAL A 240 -30.48 -15.44 21.76
C VAL A 240 -30.94 -16.85 22.17
N LYS A 241 -31.16 -16.97 23.52
CA LYS A 241 -31.61 -18.29 24.03
C LYS A 241 -33.03 -18.15 24.60
N VAL A 242 -33.86 -19.09 24.01
CA VAL A 242 -35.26 -19.04 24.49
C VAL A 242 -35.62 -20.40 25.11
N THR A 243 -36.23 -20.30 26.36
CA THR A 243 -36.72 -21.55 26.98
C THR A 243 -38.19 -21.38 27.35
N ALA A 244 -38.95 -22.48 27.12
CA ALA A 244 -40.38 -22.50 27.52
C ALA A 244 -40.59 -23.55 28.61
N PRO A 245 -41.62 -23.30 29.51
CA PRO A 245 -41.84 -24.28 30.58
C PRO A 245 -42.02 -25.70 30.02
N GLY A 246 -41.21 -26.63 30.60
CA GLY A 246 -41.39 -28.07 30.26
C GLY A 246 -40.73 -28.43 28.93
N LYS A 247 -40.12 -27.41 28.31
CA LYS A 247 -39.43 -27.68 27.03
C LYS A 247 -37.96 -27.31 27.16
N GLY A 248 -37.08 -27.78 26.17
CA GLY A 248 -35.63 -27.48 26.16
C GLY A 248 -35.33 -26.20 25.37
N LEU A 249 -34.03 -25.79 25.12
CA LEU A 249 -33.63 -24.58 24.40
C LEU A 249 -34.14 -24.57 22.95
N ALA A 250 -34.52 -23.35 22.54
CA ALA A 250 -35.04 -23.25 21.17
C ALA A 250 -33.93 -23.55 20.15
N ALA A 251 -34.30 -24.30 19.17
CA ALA A 251 -33.33 -24.53 18.06
C ALA A 251 -33.37 -23.37 17.06
N ALA A 252 -32.21 -22.61 16.99
CA ALA A 252 -32.20 -21.48 16.03
C ALA A 252 -31.91 -21.98 14.61
N GLN A 253 -32.72 -21.52 13.61
CA GLN A 253 -32.41 -21.87 12.21
C GLN A 253 -31.49 -20.81 11.59
N ASN A 254 -30.25 -21.23 11.09
CA ASN A 254 -29.37 -20.22 10.44
C ASN A 254 -28.97 -19.12 11.43
N ASN A 255 -28.46 -17.85 11.05
CA ASN A 255 -28.08 -16.65 11.83
C ASN A 255 -29.31 -15.97 12.45
N SER A 256 -30.60 -16.66 12.58
CA SER A 256 -31.87 -16.09 13.07
C SER A 256 -31.87 -16.04 14.61
N GLY A 257 -30.75 -16.34 15.35
CA GLY A 257 -30.73 -16.24 16.83
C GLY A 257 -29.60 -15.34 17.30
N ILE A 258 -29.09 -14.41 16.33
CA ILE A 258 -27.95 -13.59 16.81
C ILE A 258 -28.45 -12.15 16.99
N PHE A 259 -28.30 -11.66 18.20
CA PHE A 259 -28.60 -10.25 18.51
C PHE A 259 -27.30 -9.47 18.74
N SER A 260 -27.28 -8.19 18.19
CA SER A 260 -26.03 -7.41 18.31
C SER A 260 -26.24 -6.27 19.32
N TYR A 261 -25.43 -6.52 20.47
CA TYR A 261 -25.38 -5.33 21.35
C TYR A 261 -24.43 -4.27 20.80
N ILE A 262 -25.08 -3.10 20.36
CA ILE A 262 -24.30 -2.00 19.77
C ILE A 262 -24.92 -0.67 20.23
N ASP A 263 -24.07 0.20 20.70
CA ASP A 263 -24.60 1.48 21.21
C ASP A 263 -24.74 2.51 20.06
N LEU A 264 -25.99 3.10 20.06
CA LEU A 264 -26.29 4.08 18.99
C LEU A 264 -25.87 5.49 19.45
N TRP A 265 -25.30 6.25 18.48
CA TRP A 265 -24.90 7.64 18.81
C TRP A 265 -26.14 8.43 19.26
N SER A 266 -27.29 8.25 18.67
CA SER A 266 -28.50 9.08 18.90
C SER A 266 -29.18 8.70 20.23
N SER A 267 -28.73 7.57 20.80
CA SER A 267 -29.49 7.10 21.97
C SER A 267 -28.92 7.76 23.25
N PRO A 268 -29.86 8.32 24.11
CA PRO A 268 -29.41 8.89 25.38
C PRO A 268 -28.81 7.82 26.32
N PHE A 269 -29.18 6.58 26.13
CA PHE A 269 -28.66 5.50 26.99
C PHE A 269 -27.17 5.24 26.72
N THR A 270 -26.80 5.60 25.50
CA THR A 270 -25.35 5.46 25.19
C THR A 270 -24.52 6.44 26.03
N TRP A 271 -25.27 7.49 26.39
CA TRP A 271 -24.51 8.56 27.08
C TRP A 271 -25.00 8.72 28.52
N GLY A 272 -25.39 7.60 29.21
CA GLY A 272 -25.75 7.64 30.65
C GLY A 272 -27.06 8.38 30.90
N SER A 273 -27.96 8.19 29.90
CA SER A 273 -29.33 8.78 29.96
C SER A 273 -29.26 10.31 29.81
N GLU A 274 -28.21 10.82 29.18
CA GLU A 274 -28.11 12.23 28.73
C GLU A 274 -28.16 12.31 27.21
N PRO A 275 -28.53 13.55 26.72
CA PRO A 275 -28.51 13.68 25.26
C PRO A 275 -27.10 13.46 24.68
N PRO A 276 -27.05 13.08 23.31
CA PRO A 276 -25.73 12.93 22.69
C PRO A 276 -24.87 14.19 22.83
N PRO A 277 -23.52 13.97 22.73
CA PRO A 277 -22.59 15.09 22.93
C PRO A 277 -22.90 16.27 21.99
N SER A 278 -22.71 17.56 22.67
CA SER A 278 -22.90 18.80 21.88
C SER A 278 -21.56 19.30 21.31
N GLN A 279 -21.61 20.36 20.51
CA GLN A 279 -20.41 20.93 19.85
C GLN A 279 -19.30 21.21 20.85
N GLY A 280 -18.06 20.81 20.51
CA GLY A 280 -16.87 21.16 21.30
C GLY A 280 -16.58 20.11 22.39
N GLN A 281 -17.40 19.07 22.43
CA GLN A 281 -17.19 18.08 23.51
C GLN A 281 -16.24 16.96 23.05
N LEU A 282 -15.56 16.39 24.12
CA LEU A 282 -14.66 15.24 23.86
C LEU A 282 -15.43 13.93 24.00
N VAL A 283 -15.29 13.08 22.95
CA VAL A 283 -15.96 11.76 23.02
C VAL A 283 -14.88 10.66 23.04
N VAL A 284 -15.02 9.74 24.08
CA VAL A 284 -14.03 8.65 24.18
C VAL A 284 -14.77 7.32 24.04
N VAL A 285 -14.29 6.53 23.05
CA VAL A 285 -14.86 5.18 22.90
C VAL A 285 -13.82 4.16 23.41
N THR A 286 -14.16 3.46 24.52
CA THR A 286 -13.14 2.63 25.22
C THR A 286 -13.32 1.15 24.83
N GLN A 287 -12.43 0.38 25.35
CA GLN A 287 -12.38 -1.06 25.01
C GLN A 287 -13.71 -1.74 25.39
N GLY A 288 -14.20 -2.63 24.43
CA GLY A 288 -15.41 -3.42 24.71
C GLY A 288 -16.68 -2.69 24.22
N LYS A 289 -16.38 -1.36 23.74
CA LYS A 289 -17.59 -0.62 23.30
C LYS A 289 -17.57 -0.45 21.77
N THR A 290 -18.74 -0.63 21.22
CA THR A 290 -18.91 -0.32 19.78
C THR A 290 -20.01 0.75 19.64
N LEU A 291 -19.55 1.88 19.09
CA LEU A 291 -20.50 2.99 18.86
C LEU A 291 -20.92 3.04 17.38
N LEU A 292 -22.22 2.95 17.21
CA LEU A 292 -22.77 3.00 15.84
C LEU A 292 -23.22 4.44 15.54
N LEU A 293 -22.59 5.02 14.54
CA LEU A 293 -22.98 6.39 14.15
C LEU A 293 -24.24 6.36 13.27
N ASP A 294 -25.46 6.67 13.82
CA ASP A 294 -26.75 6.59 13.09
C ASP A 294 -27.32 8.00 12.85
N GLN A 295 -26.63 9.01 13.23
CA GLN A 295 -26.93 10.41 12.86
C GLN A 295 -25.63 11.22 12.83
N SER A 296 -25.66 12.41 12.16
CA SER A 296 -24.44 13.22 12.06
C SER A 296 -24.08 13.84 13.42
N THR A 297 -22.73 13.97 13.57
CA THR A 297 -22.27 14.50 14.86
C THR A 297 -22.20 16.04 14.78
N PRO A 298 -22.38 16.75 15.94
CA PRO A 298 -21.88 18.14 15.93
C PRO A 298 -20.34 18.18 15.81
N VAL A 299 -19.83 19.41 15.59
CA VAL A 299 -18.34 19.48 15.49
C VAL A 299 -17.73 19.15 16.87
N LEU A 300 -17.17 17.92 16.92
CA LEU A 300 -16.57 17.49 18.20
C LEU A 300 -15.17 18.10 18.35
N LYS A 301 -14.96 18.45 19.74
CA LYS A 301 -13.54 18.84 19.98
C LYS A 301 -12.59 17.68 19.65
N MET A 302 -12.96 16.47 20.06
CA MET A 302 -12.11 15.29 19.79
C MET A 302 -12.95 14.02 19.92
N LEU A 303 -12.73 13.16 18.90
CA LEU A 303 -13.17 11.75 19.03
C LEU A 303 -11.96 10.83 19.27
N LEU A 304 -11.86 10.41 20.56
CA LEU A 304 -10.79 9.47 20.92
C LEU A 304 -11.32 8.02 20.98
N ILE A 305 -10.86 7.18 19.99
CA ILE A 305 -11.22 5.75 20.00
C ILE A 305 -10.08 4.93 20.62
N GLN A 306 -10.31 4.62 21.91
CA GLN A 306 -9.25 3.93 22.68
C GLN A 306 -9.67 2.49 22.99
N GLY A 307 -9.27 1.56 22.09
CA GLY A 307 -9.58 0.13 22.29
C GLY A 307 -11.00 -0.21 21.83
N GLY A 308 -11.90 0.91 21.63
CA GLY A 308 -13.29 0.66 21.19
C GLY A 308 -13.41 0.73 19.66
N HIS A 309 -14.78 0.73 19.23
CA HIS A 309 -14.99 0.72 17.76
C HIS A 309 -16.11 1.70 17.40
N VAL A 310 -15.79 2.51 16.40
CA VAL A 310 -16.86 3.36 15.83
C VAL A 310 -17.18 2.87 14.42
N VAL A 311 -18.52 2.69 14.20
CA VAL A 311 -18.94 2.13 12.89
C VAL A 311 -20.10 2.99 12.37
N PHE A 312 -20.03 3.29 11.04
CA PHE A 312 -21.15 4.03 10.44
C PHE A 312 -22.31 3.08 10.13
N ASP A 313 -23.48 3.61 10.46
CA ASP A 313 -24.67 2.76 10.26
C ASP A 313 -24.98 2.62 8.77
N VAL A 314 -25.02 1.33 8.27
CA VAL A 314 -25.19 1.09 6.81
C VAL A 314 -26.68 1.09 6.47
N GLU A 315 -27.48 1.08 7.54
CA GLU A 315 -28.93 1.02 7.27
C GLU A 315 -29.51 2.43 7.13
N THR A 316 -28.65 3.39 7.41
CA THR A 316 -29.20 4.76 7.29
C THR A 316 -29.23 5.19 5.82
N VAL A 317 -30.36 5.92 5.40
CA VAL A 317 -30.56 6.29 3.97
C VAL A 317 -30.13 7.76 3.78
N GLU A 318 -29.89 8.53 4.88
CA GLU A 318 -29.41 9.92 4.73
C GLU A 318 -27.88 9.98 4.84
N GLU A 319 -27.39 11.10 4.31
CA GLU A 319 -25.93 11.34 4.45
C GLU A 319 -25.53 11.44 5.92
N LEU A 320 -24.45 10.65 6.28
CA LEU A 320 -23.90 10.72 7.65
C LEU A 320 -22.56 11.45 7.64
N VAL A 321 -22.58 12.49 8.54
CA VAL A 321 -21.31 13.25 8.56
C VAL A 321 -20.73 13.18 9.98
N LEU A 322 -19.43 12.82 10.01
CA LEU A 322 -18.69 12.91 11.29
C LEU A 322 -17.84 14.19 11.28
N TRP A 323 -18.42 15.23 12.07
CA TRP A 323 -17.66 16.49 12.23
C TRP A 323 -16.79 16.43 13.50
N ALA A 324 -15.49 16.72 13.25
CA ALA A 324 -14.59 16.74 14.42
C ALA A 324 -13.36 17.59 14.11
N GLU A 325 -12.78 18.15 15.22
CA GLU A 325 -11.47 18.82 15.02
C GLU A 325 -10.34 17.79 15.01
N TYR A 326 -10.49 16.76 15.98
CA TYR A 326 -9.45 15.72 16.06
C TYR A 326 -10.12 14.35 16.16
N ILE A 327 -9.59 13.41 15.39
CA ILE A 327 -9.97 12.00 15.58
C ILE A 327 -8.69 11.20 15.84
N LEU A 328 -8.67 10.55 17.03
CA LEU A 328 -7.48 9.75 17.36
C LEU A 328 -7.89 8.31 17.70
N ILE A 329 -7.20 7.36 16.96
CA ILE A 329 -7.48 5.94 17.19
C ILE A 329 -6.23 5.31 17.83
N VAL A 330 -6.52 4.66 19.06
CA VAL A 330 -5.37 4.04 19.76
C VAL A 330 -5.85 2.77 20.46
N GLY A 331 -4.87 2.05 21.07
CA GLY A 331 -5.19 0.91 21.95
C GLY A 331 -6.01 -0.18 21.22
N GLY A 332 -5.71 -0.39 19.89
CA GLY A 332 -6.43 -1.43 19.12
C GLY A 332 -7.81 -0.96 18.65
N GLY A 333 -8.18 0.33 18.83
CA GLY A 333 -9.49 0.87 18.40
C GLY A 333 -9.62 0.86 16.87
N SER A 334 -10.94 1.12 16.47
CA SER A 334 -11.12 1.11 15.00
C SER A 334 -12.25 2.08 14.63
N LEU A 335 -11.98 2.68 13.47
CA LEU A 335 -13.05 3.44 12.80
C LEU A 335 -13.34 2.85 11.43
N SER A 336 -14.68 2.52 11.26
CA SER A 336 -14.97 1.79 10.01
C SER A 336 -16.20 2.42 9.34
N ILE A 337 -16.09 2.63 8.04
CA ILE A 337 -17.22 2.94 7.12
C ILE A 337 -17.29 1.86 6.05
N GLY A 338 -18.32 1.01 6.26
CA GLY A 338 -18.40 -0.15 5.34
C GLY A 338 -17.24 -1.12 5.55
N SER A 339 -17.34 -2.21 4.86
CA SER A 339 -16.27 -3.23 4.84
C SER A 339 -16.00 -3.69 3.41
N GLU A 340 -14.92 -4.38 3.31
CA GLU A 340 -14.59 -4.87 1.94
C GLU A 340 -15.72 -5.72 1.36
N ASP A 341 -16.35 -6.57 2.24
CA ASP A 341 -17.42 -7.47 1.72
C ASP A 341 -18.76 -6.73 1.64
N GLN A 342 -18.82 -5.68 2.41
CA GLN A 342 -20.10 -4.92 2.37
C GLN A 342 -19.78 -3.41 2.39
N PRO A 343 -19.47 -2.88 1.11
CA PRO A 343 -19.14 -1.44 1.06
C PRO A 343 -20.31 -0.57 1.52
N PHE A 344 -19.98 0.65 1.87
CA PHE A 344 -21.01 1.55 2.44
C PHE A 344 -21.97 2.00 1.33
N PRO A 345 -23.26 1.73 1.47
CA PRO A 345 -24.22 1.92 0.38
C PRO A 345 -24.66 3.39 0.27
N GLY A 346 -24.59 4.18 1.42
CA GLY A 346 -25.06 5.58 1.38
C GLY A 346 -23.89 6.56 1.28
N GLU A 347 -24.21 7.84 1.71
CA GLU A 347 -23.13 8.87 1.70
C GLU A 347 -22.58 9.07 3.11
N ALA A 348 -21.21 9.00 3.13
CA ALA A 348 -20.53 9.20 4.44
C ALA A 348 -19.38 10.20 4.26
N VAL A 349 -19.40 11.14 5.31
CA VAL A 349 -18.36 12.18 5.19
C VAL A 349 -17.69 12.32 6.56
N ILE A 350 -16.34 12.23 6.47
CA ILE A 350 -15.56 12.72 7.63
C ILE A 350 -15.03 14.12 7.30
N GLU A 351 -15.59 15.06 8.07
CA GLU A 351 -15.11 16.44 7.83
C GLU A 351 -14.41 16.97 9.09
N LEU A 352 -13.13 17.42 8.85
CA LEU A 352 -12.34 17.89 10.00
C LEU A 352 -12.29 19.42 9.99
N HIS A 353 -12.49 20.00 11.25
CA HIS A 353 -12.58 21.46 11.36
C HIS A 353 -11.37 22.00 12.14
N SER A 354 -10.84 22.99 11.79
CA SER A 354 -9.76 23.72 12.48
C SER A 354 -9.14 24.76 11.54
N ASN A 355 -8.25 25.64 12.08
CA ASN A 355 -7.46 26.61 11.28
C ASN A 355 -6.00 26.66 11.75
N THR A 356 -5.26 27.56 11.13
CA THR A 356 -3.78 27.55 11.32
C THR A 356 -3.44 27.96 12.75
N HIS A 357 -4.40 28.48 13.53
CA HIS A 357 -4.08 28.93 14.91
C HIS A 357 -4.59 27.91 15.94
N SER A 358 -5.08 26.84 15.37
CA SER A 358 -5.63 25.84 16.32
C SER A 358 -4.48 25.13 17.06
N THR A 359 -4.92 24.61 18.28
CA THR A 359 -3.93 23.88 19.09
C THR A 359 -3.60 22.53 18.45
N GLU A 360 -2.25 22.25 18.46
CA GLU A 360 -1.81 21.01 17.79
C GLU A 360 -1.68 19.87 18.82
N LEU A 361 -2.16 18.72 18.33
CA LEU A 361 -1.84 17.50 19.11
C LEU A 361 -0.36 17.10 18.92
N PRO A 362 0.27 16.81 20.05
CA PRO A 362 1.68 16.41 19.88
C PRO A 362 1.84 15.26 18.88
N LEU A 363 2.72 15.47 17.91
CA LEU A 363 3.08 14.44 16.89
C LEU A 363 2.12 14.52 15.70
N TYR A 364 0.85 14.93 15.92
CA TYR A 364 -0.10 14.71 14.82
C TYR A 364 -0.56 16.06 14.25
N GLY A 365 -0.38 17.07 15.06
CA GLY A 365 -0.77 18.39 14.52
C GLY A 365 -2.27 18.67 14.71
N ALA A 366 -2.84 19.64 13.97
CA ALA A 366 -4.27 20.02 14.09
C ALA A 366 -5.04 19.56 12.85
N LYS A 367 -6.41 19.46 13.08
CA LYS A 367 -7.30 19.03 11.98
C LYS A 367 -6.82 17.71 11.37
N VAL A 368 -6.86 16.74 12.29
CA VAL A 368 -6.15 15.49 11.92
C VAL A 368 -7.03 14.31 12.30
N LEU A 369 -7.02 13.30 11.40
CA LEU A 369 -7.42 11.91 11.70
C LEU A 369 -6.16 11.04 11.82
N ALA A 370 -5.89 10.64 13.11
CA ALA A 370 -4.62 9.91 13.33
C ALA A 370 -4.90 8.52 13.89
N VAL A 371 -4.00 7.56 13.33
CA VAL A 371 -4.07 6.18 13.82
C VAL A 371 -2.70 5.82 14.42
N ARG A 372 -2.58 5.49 15.62
CA ARG A 372 -1.28 5.14 16.23
C ARG A 372 -1.23 3.64 16.53
N ASP A 373 -2.20 2.93 17.07
CA ASP A 373 -2.41 1.49 17.36
C ASP A 373 -3.89 1.15 17.14
N GLY A 374 -4.12 1.00 15.83
CA GLY A 374 -5.55 0.72 15.55
C GLY A 374 -5.77 0.53 14.05
N THR A 375 -7.07 0.57 13.75
CA THR A 375 -7.43 0.24 12.36
C THR A 375 -8.33 1.34 11.80
N LEU A 376 -7.88 1.83 10.64
CA LEU A 376 -8.79 2.67 9.83
C LEU A 376 -9.27 1.90 8.60
N ASP A 377 -10.58 1.72 8.60
CA ASP A 377 -11.15 0.88 7.53
C ASP A 377 -12.29 1.64 6.85
N LEU A 378 -11.97 2.05 5.62
CA LEU A 378 -12.98 2.82 4.86
C LEU A 378 -13.24 2.17 3.50
N HIS A 379 -14.54 1.92 3.30
CA HIS A 379 -14.88 1.19 2.05
C HIS A 379 -16.14 1.81 1.44
N GLY A 380 -15.88 2.54 0.31
CA GLY A 380 -17.02 3.09 -0.46
C GLY A 380 -17.53 2.12 -1.51
N ARG A 381 -18.50 2.59 -2.20
CA ARG A 381 -19.05 1.76 -3.27
C ARG A 381 -17.97 1.37 -4.29
N HIS A 382 -18.07 0.12 -4.62
CA HIS A 382 -17.03 -0.42 -5.53
C HIS A 382 -17.18 0.18 -6.94
N VAL A 383 -16.05 0.66 -7.48
CA VAL A 383 -15.98 1.18 -8.86
C VAL A 383 -14.85 0.43 -9.59
N PRO A 384 -15.22 -0.44 -10.50
CA PRO A 384 -14.22 -1.32 -11.13
C PRO A 384 -13.23 -0.54 -12.00
N ILE A 385 -13.74 0.52 -12.64
CA ILE A 385 -12.81 1.31 -13.48
C ILE A 385 -12.79 2.75 -12.95
N THR A 386 -11.64 3.08 -12.28
CA THR A 386 -11.57 4.43 -11.67
C THR A 386 -11.01 5.44 -12.67
N TRP A 387 -10.43 4.98 -13.69
CA TRP A 387 -10.07 5.86 -14.82
C TRP A 387 -9.80 5.02 -16.06
N THR A 388 -10.03 5.59 -17.20
CA THR A 388 -9.81 4.96 -18.51
C THR A 388 -9.42 6.03 -19.53
N HIS A 389 -9.33 5.63 -20.83
CA HIS A 389 -8.98 6.58 -21.91
C HIS A 389 -10.19 6.88 -22.79
N LEU A 390 -10.06 7.97 -23.42
CA LEU A 390 -11.06 8.21 -24.48
C LEU A 390 -10.89 7.20 -25.63
N ALA A 391 -12.09 6.76 -26.09
CA ALA A 391 -12.04 5.88 -27.28
C ALA A 391 -12.01 6.70 -28.57
N HIS A 392 -12.63 7.95 -28.51
CA HIS A 392 -12.58 8.88 -29.66
C HIS A 392 -12.20 10.28 -29.16
N THR A 393 -11.59 11.00 -30.18
CA THR A 393 -11.24 12.40 -29.82
C THR A 393 -12.51 13.18 -29.45
N ALA A 394 -12.41 13.82 -28.22
CA ALA A 394 -13.47 14.75 -27.80
C ALA A 394 -13.10 16.20 -28.17
N SER A 395 -13.90 16.75 -29.07
CA SER A 395 -13.55 18.09 -29.61
C SER A 395 -14.10 19.19 -28.70
N LEU A 396 -13.51 20.32 -28.89
CA LEU A 396 -14.02 21.51 -28.19
C LEU A 396 -15.53 21.68 -28.45
N GLY A 397 -16.30 21.92 -27.34
CA GLY A 397 -17.76 22.12 -27.48
C GLY A 397 -18.54 20.82 -27.30
N ASP A 398 -17.84 19.66 -27.36
CA ASP A 398 -18.57 18.37 -27.21
C ASP A 398 -19.06 18.20 -25.76
N THR A 399 -20.19 17.48 -25.67
CA THR A 399 -20.68 17.11 -24.32
C THR A 399 -20.68 15.59 -24.16
N ASN A 400 -20.45 14.90 -25.21
CA ASN A 400 -20.45 13.42 -25.13
C ASN A 400 -19.02 12.87 -25.24
N LEU A 401 -18.73 12.03 -24.25
CA LEU A 401 -17.43 11.31 -24.32
C LEU A 401 -17.63 9.84 -24.63
N THR A 402 -16.80 9.33 -25.57
CA THR A 402 -16.76 7.87 -25.81
C THR A 402 -15.51 7.28 -25.16
N LEU A 403 -15.72 6.24 -24.29
CA LEU A 403 -14.60 5.73 -23.47
C LEU A 403 -14.14 4.37 -24.00
N SER A 404 -12.89 3.97 -23.63
CA SER A 404 -12.28 2.72 -24.14
C SER A 404 -12.73 1.53 -23.30
N LEU A 405 -13.06 1.83 -22.09
CA LEU A 405 -13.57 0.73 -21.25
C LEU A 405 -14.92 1.13 -20.65
N PRO A 406 -15.79 0.15 -20.47
CA PRO A 406 -17.09 0.45 -19.87
C PRO A 406 -16.96 0.85 -18.39
N VAL A 407 -17.66 1.94 -18.06
CA VAL A 407 -17.54 2.43 -16.67
C VAL A 407 -18.88 2.24 -15.96
N THR A 408 -18.82 2.25 -14.62
CA THR A 408 -20.06 2.15 -13.83
C THR A 408 -20.34 3.49 -13.12
N LEU A 409 -19.84 4.61 -13.78
CA LEU A 409 -20.04 5.95 -13.19
C LEU A 409 -21.53 6.30 -13.17
N ARG A 410 -21.94 7.38 -12.35
CA ARG A 410 -23.38 7.72 -12.18
C ARG A 410 -23.58 9.20 -12.47
N GLN A 411 -24.80 9.43 -12.81
CA GLN A 411 -25.16 10.86 -12.97
C GLN A 411 -24.74 11.66 -11.73
N GLY A 412 -24.20 12.81 -11.91
CA GLY A 412 -23.79 13.67 -10.76
C GLY A 412 -22.30 13.49 -10.43
N ASP A 413 -21.69 12.30 -10.81
CA ASP A 413 -20.24 12.15 -10.57
C ASP A 413 -19.42 13.19 -11.36
N GLN A 414 -18.26 13.49 -10.77
CA GLN A 414 -17.33 14.38 -11.51
C GLN A 414 -16.12 13.60 -12.03
N VAL A 415 -15.68 14.01 -13.29
CA VAL A 415 -14.52 13.33 -13.90
C VAL A 415 -13.53 14.40 -14.37
N VAL A 416 -12.29 13.97 -14.32
CA VAL A 416 -11.28 14.84 -14.93
C VAL A 416 -10.84 14.27 -16.29
N ILE A 417 -10.73 15.23 -17.28
CA ILE A 417 -10.23 14.85 -18.62
C ILE A 417 -8.87 15.52 -18.81
N ALA A 418 -7.82 14.60 -19.07
CA ALA A 418 -6.44 15.12 -19.10
C ALA A 418 -6.17 15.85 -20.42
N THR A 419 -5.28 16.83 -20.35
CA THR A 419 -4.89 17.54 -21.59
C THR A 419 -4.04 16.62 -22.46
N THR A 420 -4.12 16.87 -23.68
CA THR A 420 -3.24 16.13 -24.61
C THR A 420 -2.40 17.12 -25.41
N GLU A 421 -2.37 18.38 -24.92
CA GLU A 421 -1.59 19.39 -25.66
C GLU A 421 -0.13 19.35 -25.19
N ASN A 422 0.73 20.30 -25.84
CA ASN A 422 2.17 20.23 -25.54
C ASN A 422 2.49 20.77 -24.14
N ARG A 423 3.74 20.72 -23.75
CA ARG A 423 4.21 20.90 -22.36
C ARG A 423 3.92 22.32 -21.86
N PHE A 424 3.34 23.25 -22.67
CA PHE A 424 3.07 24.62 -22.21
C PHE A 424 1.59 24.80 -21.86
N TYR A 425 0.76 23.75 -22.11
CA TYR A 425 -0.70 23.94 -21.90
C TYR A 425 -1.19 22.90 -20.89
N MET A 426 -0.49 22.75 -19.88
CA MET A 426 -0.76 21.72 -18.84
C MET A 426 -2.03 22.08 -18.07
N LYS A 427 -2.70 23.27 -18.28
CA LYS A 427 -3.90 23.66 -17.51
C LYS A 427 -5.17 23.37 -18.31
N GLU A 428 -4.98 22.88 -19.41
CA GLU A 428 -6.20 22.63 -20.22
C GLU A 428 -6.88 21.32 -19.82
N ASN A 429 -6.51 20.74 -18.61
CA ASN A 429 -7.34 19.66 -18.07
C ASN A 429 -8.72 20.19 -17.64
N GLU A 430 -9.80 19.31 -17.76
CA GLU A 430 -11.15 19.85 -17.45
C GLU A 430 -11.89 18.87 -16.53
N VAL A 431 -12.53 19.49 -15.54
CA VAL A 431 -13.44 18.70 -14.68
C VAL A 431 -14.88 18.96 -15.13
N ARG A 432 -15.53 17.82 -15.33
CA ARG A 432 -16.93 17.94 -15.76
C ARG A 432 -17.81 17.01 -14.93
N THR A 433 -19.10 17.52 -14.85
CA THR A 433 -20.10 16.67 -14.15
C THR A 433 -20.88 15.82 -15.18
N ILE A 434 -21.15 14.62 -14.68
CA ILE A 434 -21.77 13.66 -15.62
C ILE A 434 -23.29 13.84 -15.58
N ALA A 435 -23.86 14.04 -16.80
CA ALA A 435 -25.34 14.11 -16.91
C ALA A 435 -25.95 12.72 -17.05
N SER A 436 -25.37 11.86 -17.81
CA SER A 436 -25.89 10.48 -17.94
C SER A 436 -24.80 9.57 -18.50
N VAL A 437 -24.97 8.21 -18.22
CA VAL A 437 -24.04 7.21 -18.79
C VAL A 437 -24.87 6.16 -19.54
N SER A 438 -24.39 5.84 -20.78
CA SER A 438 -25.10 4.84 -21.58
C SER A 438 -25.15 3.48 -20.87
N GLU A 439 -26.12 2.59 -21.27
CA GLU A 439 -26.34 1.28 -20.63
C GLU A 439 -25.07 0.41 -20.70
N ASP A 440 -24.26 0.53 -21.80
CA ASP A 440 -23.04 -0.32 -21.92
C ASP A 440 -21.85 0.32 -21.21
N GLY A 441 -22.06 1.53 -20.71
CA GLY A 441 -21.00 2.18 -19.88
C GLY A 441 -19.89 2.79 -20.76
N LEU A 442 -20.04 2.98 -22.04
CA LEU A 442 -18.94 3.43 -22.92
C LEU A 442 -19.18 4.88 -23.35
N GLU A 443 -20.40 5.39 -23.07
CA GLU A 443 -20.68 6.79 -23.45
C GLU A 443 -21.10 7.57 -22.21
N VAL A 444 -20.39 8.69 -22.06
CA VAL A 444 -20.71 9.57 -20.92
C VAL A 444 -21.11 10.94 -21.47
N THR A 445 -22.32 11.43 -21.01
CA THR A 445 -22.76 12.78 -21.42
C THR A 445 -22.52 13.76 -20.27
N LEU A 446 -21.92 14.89 -20.62
CA LEU A 446 -21.52 15.87 -19.59
C LEU A 446 -22.62 16.95 -19.49
N THR A 447 -22.60 17.62 -18.32
CA THR A 447 -23.62 18.69 -18.12
C THR A 447 -23.19 19.96 -18.85
N GLU A 448 -21.88 20.11 -18.96
CA GLU A 448 -21.37 21.28 -19.71
C GLU A 448 -20.40 20.82 -20.80
N ALA A 449 -20.37 21.74 -21.90
CA ALA A 449 -19.49 21.39 -23.04
C ALA A 449 -18.03 21.61 -22.68
N LEU A 450 -17.17 20.82 -23.41
CA LEU A 450 -15.71 20.94 -23.19
C LEU A 450 -15.19 22.26 -23.79
N GLU A 451 -14.16 22.74 -23.13
CA GLU A 451 -13.57 24.00 -23.64
C GLU A 451 -12.30 23.73 -24.46
N HIS A 452 -11.84 22.52 -24.35
CA HIS A 452 -10.64 22.16 -25.13
C HIS A 452 -10.81 20.78 -25.77
N THR A 453 -10.02 20.62 -26.88
CA THR A 453 -10.03 19.30 -27.54
C THR A 453 -9.12 18.33 -26.78
N HIS A 454 -9.61 17.08 -26.57
CA HIS A 454 -8.82 15.99 -25.96
C HIS A 454 -8.72 14.80 -26.92
N LEU A 455 -7.42 14.53 -27.24
CA LEU A 455 -7.18 13.64 -28.41
C LEU A 455 -7.29 12.18 -27.99
N SER A 456 -7.71 11.36 -28.91
CA SER A 456 -7.65 9.88 -28.88
C SER A 456 -7.33 9.36 -30.28
N VAL A 457 -5.99 9.14 -30.39
CA VAL A 457 -5.58 8.77 -31.76
C VAL A 457 -4.66 7.54 -31.71
N THR A 458 -4.93 6.63 -32.69
CA THR A 458 -4.00 5.49 -32.91
C THR A 458 -3.31 5.66 -34.27
N GLN A 459 -1.94 5.58 -34.12
CA GLN A 459 -1.18 5.66 -35.39
C GLN A 459 -0.12 4.55 -35.47
N THR A 460 0.16 4.24 -36.80
CA THR A 460 1.27 3.29 -37.02
C THR A 460 2.52 4.06 -37.46
N LEU A 461 3.48 4.02 -36.56
CA LEU A 461 4.77 4.70 -36.85
C LEU A 461 5.93 3.71 -36.71
N GLY A 462 6.67 3.67 -37.86
CA GLY A 462 7.87 2.78 -37.85
C GLY A 462 7.49 1.33 -37.52
N GLY A 463 6.21 0.89 -38.04
CA GLY A 463 5.80 -0.52 -37.87
C GLY A 463 5.23 -0.77 -36.46
N HIS A 464 5.11 0.38 -35.59
CA HIS A 464 4.57 0.23 -34.22
C HIS A 464 3.21 0.94 -34.13
N THR A 465 2.29 0.22 -33.45
CA THR A 465 1.00 0.91 -33.17
C THR A 465 1.13 1.72 -31.87
N VAL A 466 0.93 3.07 -32.08
CA VAL A 466 1.09 3.95 -30.91
C VAL A 466 -0.27 4.63 -30.63
N GLU A 467 -0.54 4.61 -29.29
CA GLU A 467 -1.81 5.28 -28.90
C GLU A 467 -1.52 6.56 -28.13
N THR A 468 -2.11 7.63 -28.55
CA THR A 468 -2.12 8.91 -27.81
C THR A 468 -3.55 9.31 -27.47
N ARG A 469 -3.82 9.10 -26.12
CA ARG A 469 -5.24 9.31 -25.74
C ARG A 469 -5.30 10.05 -24.40
N ALA A 470 -6.37 10.79 -24.31
CA ALA A 470 -6.58 11.49 -23.02
C ALA A 470 -7.17 10.53 -21.99
N GLU A 471 -6.65 10.80 -20.79
CA GLU A 471 -7.17 9.99 -19.68
C GLU A 471 -8.45 10.64 -19.11
N VAL A 472 -9.41 9.80 -18.69
CA VAL A 472 -10.62 10.27 -17.99
C VAL A 472 -10.68 9.58 -16.62
N GLY A 473 -10.56 10.43 -15.54
CA GLY A 473 -10.49 9.84 -14.19
C GLY A 473 -11.67 10.30 -13.32
N LEU A 474 -12.19 9.42 -12.42
CA LEU A 474 -13.31 9.73 -11.52
C LEU A 474 -12.79 10.52 -10.30
N LEU A 475 -13.56 11.56 -9.89
CA LEU A 475 -13.07 12.38 -8.75
C LEU A 475 -14.02 12.24 -7.55
N THR A 476 -15.27 11.72 -7.77
CA THR A 476 -16.22 11.71 -6.64
C THR A 476 -16.48 10.26 -6.19
N HIS A 477 -16.72 10.16 -4.85
CA HIS A 477 -17.08 8.87 -4.22
C HIS A 477 -18.09 9.12 -3.09
N ASN A 478 -18.83 8.06 -2.77
CA ASN A 478 -19.87 8.26 -1.74
C ASN A 478 -19.26 8.37 -0.34
N VAL A 479 -18.04 7.91 -0.14
CA VAL A 479 -17.35 8.13 1.15
C VAL A 479 -16.24 9.17 0.94
N LYS A 480 -16.27 10.14 1.94
CA LYS A 480 -15.40 11.31 1.67
C LYS A 480 -14.68 11.69 2.97
N ILE A 481 -13.33 12.04 2.75
CA ILE A 481 -12.60 12.75 3.81
C ILE A 481 -12.24 14.15 3.30
N GLN A 482 -12.56 15.15 4.22
CA GLN A 482 -12.24 16.51 3.74
C GLN A 482 -12.05 17.44 4.94
N GLY A 483 -11.22 18.51 4.60
CA GLY A 483 -11.08 19.58 5.62
C GLY A 483 -12.04 20.74 5.36
N ASN A 484 -12.44 21.41 6.51
CA ASN A 484 -13.28 22.61 6.30
C ASN A 484 -12.40 23.77 5.78
N VAL A 485 -12.91 24.52 4.89
CA VAL A 485 -12.14 25.68 4.38
C VAL A 485 -12.66 26.94 5.06
N GLY A 486 -11.78 27.56 6.01
CA GLY A 486 -12.15 28.82 6.70
C GLY A 486 -12.17 30.01 5.71
N THR A 487 -13.31 30.78 5.55
CA THR A 487 -13.43 31.87 4.55
C THR A 487 -12.88 33.18 5.15
N ASP A 488 -12.40 33.15 6.46
CA ASP A 488 -12.02 34.42 7.16
C ASP A 488 -10.71 34.97 6.59
N PHE A 489 -10.01 34.33 5.62
CA PHE A 489 -8.73 34.87 5.09
C PHE A 489 -8.65 34.58 3.59
N SER A 490 -9.91 34.62 2.83
CA SER A 490 -9.82 34.25 1.40
C SER A 490 -9.76 35.51 0.54
N VAL A 491 -8.53 35.81 -0.11
CA VAL A 491 -8.53 36.89 -1.13
C VAL A 491 -8.33 36.27 -2.51
N ALA A 492 -9.21 36.70 -3.49
CA ALA A 492 -9.07 36.30 -4.91
C ALA A 492 -7.91 37.07 -5.56
N ILE A 493 -6.78 36.40 -5.90
CA ILE A 493 -5.72 37.11 -6.65
C ILE A 493 -5.91 36.86 -8.14
N GLU A 494 -5.91 37.94 -8.96
CA GLU A 494 -6.09 37.87 -10.42
C GLU A 494 -4.89 37.18 -11.09
N GLY A 495 -5.14 36.17 -11.88
CA GLY A 495 -4.20 35.39 -12.71
C GLY A 495 -3.28 36.29 -13.55
N CYS A 496 -2.01 35.90 -13.71
CA CYS A 496 -1.02 36.64 -14.51
C CYS A 496 -1.47 36.75 -15.98
N ASP A 497 -1.19 37.89 -16.59
CA ASP A 497 -1.54 38.15 -18.02
C ASP A 497 -0.70 37.26 -18.95
N THR A 498 0.57 36.59 -18.32
CA THR A 498 1.39 35.78 -19.26
C THR A 498 1.48 34.34 -18.74
N ALA A 499 1.40 33.27 -19.70
CA ALA A 499 1.44 31.81 -19.44
C ALA A 499 2.81 31.41 -18.88
N PHE A 500 2.80 30.55 -17.72
CA PHE A 500 4.02 30.00 -17.09
C PHE A 500 4.78 29.12 -18.08
N ARG A 501 6.12 29.45 -18.25
CA ARG A 501 7.01 28.64 -19.12
C ARG A 501 8.03 27.89 -18.27
N PRO A 502 7.82 26.63 -18.11
CA PRO A 502 8.68 25.84 -17.22
C PRO A 502 10.08 25.64 -17.79
N ASP A 503 10.89 26.78 -18.03
CA ASP A 503 12.26 26.61 -18.55
C ASP A 503 13.26 26.79 -17.40
N GLN A 504 14.49 26.12 -17.48
CA GLN A 504 15.58 26.10 -16.47
C GLN A 504 16.10 27.51 -16.18
N HIS A 505 15.75 28.49 -17.09
CA HIS A 505 16.26 29.87 -16.88
C HIS A 505 15.10 30.85 -16.78
N ALA A 506 13.86 30.38 -16.65
CA ALA A 506 12.70 31.29 -16.69
C ALA A 506 12.71 32.18 -15.43
N THR A 507 12.95 33.62 -15.71
CA THR A 507 12.79 34.70 -14.71
C THR A 507 11.31 34.86 -14.31
N GLN A 508 11.06 34.53 -13.02
CA GLN A 508 9.82 34.67 -12.24
C GLN A 508 9.09 35.98 -12.55
N SER A 509 8.25 36.13 -13.58
CA SER A 509 7.65 37.44 -13.98
C SER A 509 6.38 37.71 -13.18
N SER A 510 5.98 36.79 -11.97
CA SER A 510 4.87 37.06 -11.04
C SER A 510 5.02 36.17 -9.80
N PHE A 511 4.80 36.77 -8.55
CA PHE A 511 4.89 36.10 -7.23
C PHE A 511 4.28 34.69 -7.28
N ASN A 512 5.04 33.65 -7.83
CA ASN A 512 4.85 32.22 -7.52
C ASN A 512 4.14 31.48 -8.64
N GLY A 513 4.23 31.80 -10.06
CA GLY A 513 3.67 30.67 -10.86
C GLY A 513 2.18 30.46 -10.56
N ARG A 514 1.51 31.45 -9.78
CA ARG A 514 0.11 31.32 -9.28
C ARG A 514 -0.86 31.80 -10.38
N HIS A 515 -0.93 31.11 -11.44
CA HIS A 515 -1.76 31.26 -12.68
C HIS A 515 -3.17 30.75 -12.43
N GLY A 516 -4.18 31.55 -11.99
CA GLY A 516 -5.62 31.19 -11.98
C GLY A 516 -5.96 30.31 -10.77
N ASP A 517 -5.01 30.20 -9.72
CA ASP A 517 -5.32 29.42 -8.49
C ASP A 517 -6.39 30.15 -7.67
N GLU A 518 -7.61 29.61 -7.53
CA GLU A 518 -8.41 29.98 -6.33
C GLU A 518 -7.58 29.91 -5.05
N ILE A 519 -6.92 31.00 -4.62
CA ILE A 519 -6.54 30.99 -3.17
C ILE A 519 -7.54 31.87 -2.41
N GLY A 520 -8.18 31.16 -1.61
CA GLY A 520 -8.84 32.02 -0.62
C GLY A 520 -9.14 31.24 0.67
N GLY A 521 -8.15 30.15 0.96
CA GLY A 521 -8.27 29.61 2.33
C GLY A 521 -6.90 29.27 2.91
N ASP A 522 -6.39 29.64 4.15
CA ASP A 522 -5.13 29.34 4.88
C ASP A 522 -4.45 28.08 4.36
N GLN A 523 -4.99 27.27 3.00
CA GLN A 523 -4.31 26.03 2.55
C GLN A 523 -4.02 25.11 3.74
N PHE A 524 -4.96 25.13 4.60
CA PHE A 524 -4.87 24.34 5.85
C PHE A 524 -6.00 23.30 5.84
N GLY A 525 -5.66 22.16 5.15
CA GLY A 525 -6.69 21.11 4.97
C GLY A 525 -6.52 19.99 6.03
N ALA A 526 -7.48 18.99 5.94
CA ALA A 526 -7.40 17.82 6.85
C ALA A 526 -6.19 16.95 6.53
N THR A 527 -5.73 16.27 7.63
CA THR A 527 -4.62 15.32 7.42
C THR A 527 -4.99 13.95 7.99
N VAL A 528 -4.46 12.93 7.29
CA VAL A 528 -4.62 11.55 7.79
C VAL A 528 -3.23 10.95 8.01
N ILE A 529 -3.06 10.53 9.31
CA ILE A 529 -1.73 9.95 9.61
C ILE A 529 -1.92 8.58 10.25
N LEU A 530 -1.23 7.63 9.57
CA LEU A 530 -1.22 6.27 10.13
C LEU A 530 0.20 5.93 10.60
N SER A 531 0.24 5.80 11.96
CA SER A 531 1.58 5.52 12.52
C SER A 531 1.46 4.56 13.71
N GLY A 532 2.42 3.53 13.75
CA GLY A 532 2.47 2.63 14.92
C GLY A 532 3.53 3.09 15.93
N LYS A 533 3.18 2.78 17.23
CA LYS A 533 4.18 3.13 18.27
C LYS A 533 5.55 2.53 17.96
N PHE A 534 5.51 1.32 17.42
CA PHE A 534 6.75 0.65 16.98
C PHE A 534 6.53 0.05 15.59
N PRO A 535 7.60 0.26 14.76
CA PRO A 535 7.44 -0.29 13.40
C PRO A 535 7.50 -1.82 13.39
N ASP A 536 6.68 -2.55 12.46
CA ASP A 536 6.79 -3.99 12.09
C ASP A 536 6.17 -4.85 13.19
N LEU A 537 5.21 -4.31 13.99
CA LEU A 537 4.50 -5.14 15.00
C LEU A 537 3.02 -5.26 14.63
N ASP A 538 2.73 -4.85 13.36
CA ASP A 538 1.35 -4.95 12.85
C ASP A 538 0.37 -4.23 13.78
N LEU A 539 0.82 -3.05 14.25
CA LEU A 539 -0.02 -2.32 15.23
C LEU A 539 -1.00 -1.40 14.50
N VAL A 540 -0.71 -1.10 13.27
CA VAL A 540 -1.59 -0.16 12.55
C VAL A 540 -1.99 -0.78 11.22
N MET A 541 -3.30 -0.64 10.93
CA MET A 541 -3.81 -1.11 9.62
C MET A 541 -4.66 0.02 9.01
N GLY A 542 -4.28 0.30 7.74
CA GLY A 542 -5.10 1.28 6.97
C GLY A 542 -5.57 0.69 5.64
N ARG A 543 -6.96 0.50 5.57
CA ARG A 543 -7.56 0.06 4.28
C ARG A 543 -8.56 1.10 3.80
N ILE A 544 -8.03 1.85 2.84
CA ILE A 544 -8.85 2.95 2.31
C ILE A 544 -9.16 2.67 0.83
N GLU A 545 -10.47 2.46 0.63
CA GLU A 545 -10.85 1.94 -0.70
C GLU A 545 -12.12 2.65 -1.17
N TYR A 546 -11.92 3.29 -2.49
CA TYR A 546 -13.04 3.99 -3.15
C TYR A 546 -13.56 5.13 -2.28
N VAL A 547 -12.52 5.88 -1.80
CA VAL A 547 -12.81 7.06 -0.94
C VAL A 547 -12.31 8.32 -1.64
N GLU A 548 -13.19 9.33 -1.50
CA GLU A 548 -12.76 10.64 -2.03
C GLU A 548 -12.04 11.43 -0.92
N VAL A 549 -10.79 11.92 -1.29
CA VAL A 549 -9.98 12.71 -0.34
C VAL A 549 -9.73 14.08 -0.98
N THR A 550 -10.33 15.15 -0.35
CA THR A 550 -10.20 16.47 -1.00
C THR A 550 -10.08 17.55 0.08
N LYS A 551 -9.47 18.63 -0.40
CA LYS A 551 -9.16 19.73 0.56
C LYS A 551 -8.39 19.20 1.76
N THR A 552 -7.36 18.46 1.45
CA THR A 552 -6.50 17.85 2.51
C THR A 552 -5.05 18.29 2.30
N GLY A 553 -4.24 18.07 3.33
CA GLY A 553 -2.84 18.51 3.32
C GLY A 553 -2.72 19.96 3.81
N GLN A 554 -1.54 20.19 4.43
CA GLN A 554 -1.38 21.56 4.96
C GLN A 554 -0.09 22.18 4.40
N ALA A 555 -0.25 23.31 3.75
CA ALA A 555 0.92 24.00 3.18
C ALA A 555 1.75 24.60 4.34
N PHE A 556 3.14 24.64 4.23
CA PHE A 556 4.13 25.29 5.13
C PHE A 556 4.29 24.47 6.41
N GLN A 557 3.57 23.26 6.38
CA GLN A 557 3.80 22.38 7.54
C GLN A 557 4.25 21.00 7.05
N LEU A 558 5.57 20.75 7.29
CA LEU A 558 6.12 19.45 6.85
C LEU A 558 5.52 18.31 7.70
N GLY A 559 5.12 17.23 7.05
CA GLY A 559 4.66 16.02 7.79
C GLY A 559 3.13 16.03 7.91
N ARG A 560 2.48 17.11 7.32
CA ARG A 560 1.00 17.11 7.39
C ARG A 560 0.42 16.90 6.00
N TYR A 561 0.30 15.58 5.68
CA TYR A 561 -0.04 15.19 4.30
C TYR A 561 -1.45 14.62 4.25
N PRO A 562 -2.03 14.64 3.07
CA PRO A 562 -3.40 14.12 2.94
C PRO A 562 -3.52 12.67 3.41
N LEU A 563 -2.71 11.74 2.81
CA LEU A 563 -2.63 10.35 3.31
C LEU A 563 -1.17 10.01 3.62
N HIS A 564 -0.95 9.87 4.93
CA HIS A 564 0.46 9.80 5.36
C HIS A 564 0.68 8.53 6.19
N PHE A 565 1.27 7.55 5.52
CA PHE A 565 1.74 6.37 6.29
C PHE A 565 3.14 6.64 6.85
N HIS A 566 3.11 6.96 8.14
CA HIS A 566 4.29 7.59 8.75
C HIS A 566 5.01 6.60 9.68
N LEU A 567 6.24 6.17 9.21
CA LEU A 567 7.08 5.23 10.00
C LEU A 567 6.27 4.03 10.47
N ALA A 568 5.48 3.50 9.54
CA ALA A 568 4.52 2.43 9.91
C ALA A 568 5.18 1.06 9.73
N GLY A 569 6.49 1.06 9.25
CA GLY A 569 7.15 -0.24 9.03
C GLY A 569 6.44 -1.08 7.97
N ASP A 570 6.26 -2.38 8.23
CA ASP A 570 5.64 -3.30 7.26
C ASP A 570 4.12 -3.10 7.25
N MET A 571 3.62 -2.86 6.09
CA MET A 571 2.17 -2.61 6.02
C MET A 571 1.50 -3.61 5.06
N GLY A 572 2.09 -4.83 5.16
CA GLY A 572 1.41 -5.93 4.42
C GLY A 572 -0.04 -6.07 4.86
N GLY A 573 -1.04 -5.95 3.95
CA GLY A 573 -2.48 -6.04 4.26
C GLY A 573 -3.14 -4.64 4.18
N SER A 574 -2.30 -3.52 4.23
CA SER A 574 -2.87 -2.16 4.05
C SER A 574 -2.82 -1.73 2.59
N TYR A 575 -3.84 -0.79 2.27
CA TYR A 575 -3.84 -0.36 0.86
C TYR A 575 -4.63 0.95 0.73
N ILE A 576 -4.15 1.66 -0.28
CA ILE A 576 -4.99 2.72 -0.87
C ILE A 576 -5.41 2.30 -2.28
N ARG A 577 -6.77 2.17 -2.37
CA ARG A 577 -7.20 1.50 -3.62
C ARG A 577 -8.47 2.16 -4.14
N GLY A 578 -8.34 2.61 -5.42
CA GLY A 578 -9.55 3.09 -6.11
C GLY A 578 -9.99 4.46 -5.58
N CYS A 579 -9.01 5.20 -4.93
CA CYS A 579 -9.43 6.47 -4.33
C CYS A 579 -9.18 7.63 -5.30
N SER A 580 -10.06 8.68 -5.06
CA SER A 580 -9.72 9.98 -5.70
C SER A 580 -9.14 10.94 -4.65
N ILE A 581 -7.92 11.45 -5.05
CA ILE A 581 -7.21 12.36 -4.13
C ILE A 581 -6.94 13.67 -4.89
N HIS A 582 -7.72 14.72 -4.45
CA HIS A 582 -7.57 15.90 -5.33
C HIS A 582 -7.79 17.17 -4.51
N HIS A 583 -7.27 18.23 -5.16
CA HIS A 583 -7.23 19.55 -4.52
C HIS A 583 -6.57 19.49 -3.14
N THR A 584 -5.42 18.90 -3.17
CA THR A 584 -4.64 18.80 -1.93
C THR A 584 -3.64 19.96 -1.85
N TYR A 585 -3.40 20.39 -0.65
CA TYR A 585 -2.51 21.57 -0.48
C TYR A 585 -1.06 21.12 -0.28
N ASN A 586 -0.82 19.86 -0.46
CA ASN A 586 0.51 19.23 -0.62
C ASN A 586 0.35 17.79 -1.10
N ARG A 587 1.33 17.04 -1.57
CA ARG A 587 1.38 15.67 -2.13
C ARG A 587 0.03 14.97 -2.05
N ALA A 588 -0.13 13.78 -2.47
CA ALA A 588 -1.39 12.99 -2.40
C ALA A 588 -1.20 11.78 -1.48
N VAL A 589 -0.18 11.02 -1.73
CA VAL A 589 0.08 9.84 -0.89
C VAL A 589 1.57 9.88 -0.49
N THR A 590 1.73 9.75 0.83
CA THR A 590 3.13 9.75 1.30
C THR A 590 3.44 8.45 2.05
N MET A 591 4.51 7.80 1.53
CA MET A 591 5.03 6.58 2.21
C MET A 591 6.37 6.92 2.89
N HIS A 592 6.20 7.10 4.22
CA HIS A 592 7.40 7.46 5.00
C HIS A 592 7.81 6.30 5.93
N SER A 593 9.09 5.66 5.61
CA SER A 593 9.55 4.43 6.30
C SER A 593 8.45 3.37 6.36
N THR A 594 7.79 3.24 5.21
CA THR A 594 6.71 2.24 5.08
C THR A 594 7.03 1.27 3.93
N ASN A 595 6.94 -0.09 4.33
CA ASN A 595 7.25 -1.13 3.33
C ASN A 595 6.02 -2.01 3.04
N ASN A 596 5.95 -2.61 1.82
CA ASN A 596 4.92 -3.62 1.44
C ASN A 596 3.53 -3.00 1.40
N LEU A 597 3.44 -1.67 1.13
CA LEU A 597 2.11 -1.03 0.99
C LEU A 597 1.62 -1.15 -0.45
N LEU A 598 0.27 -1.42 -0.55
CA LEU A 598 -0.32 -1.45 -1.91
C LEU A 598 -1.06 -0.14 -2.20
N VAL A 599 -0.55 0.59 -3.29
CA VAL A 599 -1.22 1.80 -3.81
C VAL A 599 -1.65 1.55 -5.26
N GLU A 600 -3.10 1.44 -5.45
CA GLU A 600 -3.48 1.03 -6.82
C GLU A 600 -4.84 1.62 -7.19
N HIS A 601 -4.92 1.95 -8.47
CA HIS A 601 -6.18 2.36 -9.12
C HIS A 601 -6.67 3.70 -8.56
N ASN A 602 -5.65 4.52 -8.13
CA ASN A 602 -6.08 5.82 -7.58
C ASN A 602 -5.94 6.92 -8.65
N VAL A 603 -6.87 7.98 -8.46
CA VAL A 603 -6.78 9.17 -9.33
C VAL A 603 -6.39 10.36 -8.46
N ALA A 604 -5.14 10.85 -8.77
CA ALA A 604 -4.71 12.11 -8.12
C ALA A 604 -4.81 13.29 -9.09
N TYR A 605 -5.46 14.35 -8.54
CA TYR A 605 -5.67 15.50 -9.44
C TYR A 605 -5.47 16.79 -8.65
N ASN A 606 -4.82 17.73 -9.38
CA ASN A 606 -4.60 19.08 -8.82
C ASN A 606 -3.97 19.02 -7.42
N ASN A 607 -2.87 18.31 -7.34
CA ASN A 607 -2.18 18.24 -6.04
C ASN A 607 -0.91 19.11 -6.07
N MET A 608 -0.66 19.78 -4.91
CA MET A 608 0.59 20.56 -4.79
C MET A 608 1.74 19.64 -4.35
N GLY A 609 2.97 19.91 -4.92
CA GLY A 609 4.12 19.01 -4.63
C GLY A 609 4.00 17.67 -5.36
N HIS A 610 4.82 16.71 -4.88
CA HIS A 610 4.74 15.37 -5.52
C HIS A 610 3.37 14.73 -5.28
N ALA A 611 2.93 13.84 -6.24
CA ALA A 611 1.62 13.15 -6.01
C ALA A 611 1.83 11.90 -5.17
N ILE A 612 2.53 10.86 -5.71
CA ILE A 612 2.83 9.66 -4.90
C ILE A 612 4.32 9.72 -4.52
N PHE A 613 4.54 9.70 -3.18
CA PHE A 613 5.82 10.19 -2.63
C PHE A 613 6.39 9.14 -1.67
N THR A 614 7.65 8.58 -2.14
CA THR A 614 8.43 7.81 -1.13
C THR A 614 9.51 8.70 -0.51
N GLU A 615 9.63 8.87 0.82
CA GLU A 615 10.22 10.12 1.38
C GLU A 615 11.71 9.91 1.70
N ASP A 616 12.16 8.82 2.47
CA ASP A 616 13.53 8.92 3.03
C ASP A 616 14.43 7.83 2.41
N GLY A 617 13.85 6.84 1.65
CA GLY A 617 14.78 5.95 0.91
C GLY A 617 14.84 4.56 1.52
N VAL A 618 14.17 4.38 2.76
CA VAL A 618 14.23 3.03 3.38
C VAL A 618 12.99 2.22 2.96
N GLU A 619 12.09 2.82 2.17
CA GLU A 619 10.81 2.17 1.81
C GLU A 619 11.02 1.17 0.67
N GLN A 620 10.62 -0.10 0.91
CA GLN A 620 10.91 -1.15 -0.09
C GLN A 620 9.66 -2.01 -0.28
N ASN A 621 9.56 -2.56 -1.48
CA ASN A 621 8.65 -3.66 -1.84
C ASN A 621 7.20 -3.16 -1.87
N SER A 622 7.08 -1.87 -1.90
CA SER A 622 5.70 -1.40 -2.12
C SER A 622 5.31 -1.47 -3.60
N VAL A 623 3.96 -1.75 -3.77
CA VAL A 623 3.46 -1.85 -5.16
C VAL A 623 2.61 -0.61 -5.46
N VAL A 624 3.09 0.13 -6.49
CA VAL A 624 2.31 1.28 -7.02
C VAL A 624 1.90 0.98 -8.46
N GLN A 625 0.49 0.72 -8.61
CA GLN A 625 0.10 0.28 -9.97
C GLN A 625 -1.29 0.80 -10.31
N TYR A 626 -1.41 1.11 -11.60
CA TYR A 626 -2.69 1.49 -12.21
C TYR A 626 -3.19 2.82 -11.62
N ASN A 627 -2.23 3.70 -11.20
CA ASN A 627 -2.64 5.01 -10.70
C ASN A 627 -2.53 6.07 -11.80
N LEU A 628 -3.46 7.09 -11.64
CA LEU A 628 -3.44 8.22 -12.59
C LEU A 628 -3.18 9.50 -11.80
N ALA A 629 -2.09 10.17 -12.25
CA ALA A 629 -1.86 11.53 -11.69
C ALA A 629 -2.00 12.59 -12.79
N VAL A 630 -2.91 13.54 -12.44
CA VAL A 630 -3.20 14.58 -13.47
C VAL A 630 -3.00 15.95 -12.81
N TYR A 631 -2.12 16.67 -13.40
CA TYR A 631 -1.86 18.09 -13.05
C TYR A 631 -1.23 18.19 -11.67
N THR A 632 0.02 17.76 -11.53
CA THR A 632 0.85 17.97 -10.33
C THR A 632 1.54 19.35 -10.40
N ARG A 633 1.29 20.16 -9.29
CA ARG A 633 1.74 21.57 -9.44
C ARG A 633 2.86 21.86 -8.42
N THR A 634 3.57 22.90 -8.77
CA THR A 634 4.69 23.28 -7.90
C THR A 634 4.18 23.77 -6.53
N SER A 635 5.06 23.41 -5.52
CA SER A 635 4.76 23.94 -4.18
C SER A 635 6.04 24.51 -3.56
N SER A 636 5.92 25.86 -3.09
CA SER A 636 7.07 26.46 -2.36
C SER A 636 6.84 26.41 -0.85
N SER A 637 5.88 25.65 -0.52
CA SER A 637 5.49 25.67 0.90
C SER A 637 6.07 24.46 1.65
N LEU A 638 6.91 23.61 0.94
CA LEU A 638 7.41 22.40 1.63
C LEU A 638 8.89 22.20 1.32
N LEU A 639 9.32 20.91 0.88
CA LEU A 639 10.74 20.66 0.59
C LEU A 639 11.14 21.30 -0.74
N ASN A 640 12.50 21.62 -0.79
CA ASN A 640 13.01 22.23 -2.04
C ASN A 640 12.63 21.41 -3.27
N VAL A 641 12.52 20.12 -3.08
CA VAL A 641 12.24 19.28 -4.26
C VAL A 641 10.75 19.37 -4.64
N ASP A 642 9.95 19.98 -3.73
CA ASP A 642 8.52 20.14 -4.06
C ASP A 642 8.31 21.34 -5.00
N VAL A 643 9.44 22.11 -5.12
CA VAL A 643 9.36 23.20 -6.11
C VAL A 643 9.55 22.64 -7.53
N THR A 644 10.42 21.63 -7.58
CA THR A 644 10.58 20.84 -8.82
C THR A 644 10.01 19.43 -8.61
N ARG A 645 8.83 19.23 -8.83
CA ARG A 645 8.08 18.06 -8.32
C ARG A 645 7.87 17.05 -9.45
N SER A 646 7.38 15.82 -8.99
CA SER A 646 7.03 14.75 -9.95
C SER A 646 5.70 14.13 -9.54
N SER A 647 5.08 13.61 -10.62
CA SER A 647 3.87 12.85 -10.25
C SER A 647 4.21 11.62 -9.41
N PHE A 648 5.30 11.02 -9.82
CA PHE A 648 5.75 9.85 -9.04
C PHE A 648 7.21 10.07 -8.62
N TRP A 649 7.32 10.30 -7.25
CA TRP A 649 8.65 10.53 -6.62
C TRP A 649 9.18 9.25 -5.97
N VAL A 650 10.40 8.84 -6.55
CA VAL A 650 10.89 7.51 -6.14
C VAL A 650 12.30 7.69 -5.54
N VAL A 651 12.45 7.33 -4.25
CA VAL A 651 13.77 7.61 -3.64
C VAL A 651 14.40 6.27 -3.24
N ASN A 652 13.72 5.18 -3.49
CA ASN A 652 14.28 3.82 -3.39
C ASN A 652 13.80 2.96 -4.57
N PRO A 653 14.73 2.52 -5.36
CA PRO A 653 14.38 1.84 -6.62
C PRO A 653 13.84 0.43 -6.38
N ASN A 654 13.99 -0.05 -5.15
CA ASN A 654 13.50 -1.42 -4.85
C ASN A 654 12.01 -1.40 -4.54
N ASN A 655 11.22 -0.64 -5.25
CA ASN A 655 9.75 -0.67 -5.27
C ASN A 655 9.23 -0.99 -6.68
N ILE A 656 7.92 -1.35 -6.68
CA ILE A 656 7.35 -1.76 -7.99
C ILE A 656 6.43 -0.65 -8.48
N PHE A 657 6.80 -0.10 -9.69
CA PHE A 657 5.94 0.87 -10.39
C PHE A 657 5.53 0.32 -11.76
N ARG A 658 4.14 0.04 -11.91
CA ARG A 658 3.72 -0.50 -13.22
C ARG A 658 2.30 -0.05 -13.54
N HIS A 659 2.09 0.21 -14.74
CA HIS A 659 0.77 0.51 -15.32
C HIS A 659 0.24 1.84 -14.80
N ASN A 660 1.21 2.74 -14.45
CA ASN A 660 0.75 4.07 -13.99
C ASN A 660 0.81 5.08 -15.14
N ALA A 661 -0.03 6.17 -14.87
CA ALA A 661 -0.04 7.21 -15.93
C ALA A 661 0.11 8.58 -15.28
N ALA A 662 1.03 9.31 -15.90
CA ALA A 662 1.18 10.72 -15.50
C ALA A 662 0.81 11.62 -16.69
N ALA A 663 -0.22 12.43 -16.34
CA ALA A 663 -0.68 13.32 -17.43
C ALA A 663 -0.68 14.77 -16.92
N SER A 664 0.11 15.53 -17.65
CA SER A 664 0.08 16.97 -17.38
C SER A 664 0.67 17.25 -15.99
N GLY A 665 1.81 18.01 -15.94
CA GLY A 665 2.58 18.41 -14.74
C GLY A 665 3.60 19.48 -15.10
N THR A 666 3.91 20.27 -14.10
CA THR A 666 4.80 21.42 -14.42
C THR A 666 6.23 20.93 -14.69
N HIS A 667 6.68 19.59 -14.10
CA HIS A 667 8.10 19.25 -14.31
C HIS A 667 8.21 17.79 -14.76
N PHE A 668 8.03 16.79 -13.74
CA PHE A 668 8.44 15.43 -14.13
C PHE A 668 7.26 14.47 -13.93
N GLY A 669 7.19 13.49 -14.93
CA GLY A 669 6.27 12.37 -14.66
C GLY A 669 6.80 11.43 -13.58
N TYR A 670 8.03 10.96 -13.80
CA TYR A 670 8.68 10.05 -12.83
C TYR A 670 10.08 10.58 -12.52
N TRP A 671 10.30 10.52 -11.17
CA TRP A 671 11.63 11.04 -10.77
C TRP A 671 12.28 10.05 -9.78
N TYR A 672 13.41 9.46 -10.29
CA TYR A 672 14.23 8.62 -9.38
C TYR A 672 15.41 9.43 -8.83
N ARG A 673 15.23 9.75 -7.53
CA ARG A 673 16.34 10.43 -6.83
C ARG A 673 16.93 9.50 -5.76
N LEU A 674 18.08 8.99 -6.13
CA LEU A 674 18.61 7.89 -5.30
C LEU A 674 19.89 8.37 -4.60
N ASP A 675 19.66 8.85 -3.37
CA ASP A 675 20.82 9.32 -2.58
C ASP A 675 21.61 8.12 -2.03
N HIS A 676 22.93 8.49 -1.56
CA HIS A 676 23.79 7.38 -1.08
C HIS A 676 23.18 6.71 0.16
N HIS A 677 22.62 7.51 1.07
CA HIS A 677 21.92 6.93 2.23
C HIS A 677 20.62 7.67 2.48
N PRO A 678 19.70 6.90 3.03
CA PRO A 678 18.44 7.58 3.39
C PRO A 678 18.68 8.83 4.25
N SER A 679 17.81 9.76 4.10
CA SER A 679 17.92 11.01 4.88
C SER A 679 16.69 11.18 5.77
N GLY A 680 16.63 12.33 6.48
CA GLY A 680 15.45 12.65 7.31
C GLY A 680 15.34 11.73 8.53
N PRO A 681 14.19 11.60 9.15
CA PRO A 681 13.98 10.86 10.40
C PRO A 681 14.30 9.36 10.24
N SER A 682 14.45 8.93 8.99
CA SER A 682 14.79 7.50 8.81
C SER A 682 16.26 7.36 8.40
N THR A 683 17.10 8.27 8.78
CA THR A 683 18.52 8.22 8.37
C THR A 683 19.19 6.96 8.94
N THR A 684 19.88 6.29 8.03
CA THR A 684 20.61 5.07 8.43
C THR A 684 21.72 4.80 7.41
N ASN A 685 22.76 3.99 7.91
CA ASN A 685 23.85 3.62 6.98
C ASN A 685 23.71 2.18 6.50
N ILE A 686 22.54 1.67 6.85
CA ILE A 686 22.31 0.25 6.52
C ILE A 686 21.86 0.13 5.07
N TYR A 687 21.18 1.13 4.59
CA TYR A 687 20.65 1.05 3.22
C TYR A 687 21.38 2.06 2.33
N CYS A 688 21.61 1.63 1.13
CA CYS A 688 22.22 2.52 0.13
C CYS A 688 21.32 2.56 -1.12
N GLN A 689 20.63 3.69 -1.19
CA GLN A 689 19.58 3.78 -2.24
C GLN A 689 20.21 3.74 -3.63
N ASN A 690 21.39 4.36 -3.82
CA ASN A 690 21.97 4.50 -5.18
C ASN A 690 22.67 3.21 -5.62
N THR A 691 22.68 2.17 -4.72
CA THR A 691 23.24 0.86 -5.15
C THR A 691 22.20 -0.25 -4.97
N GLU A 692 21.04 0.24 -4.60
CA GLU A 692 19.99 -0.78 -4.41
C GLU A 692 19.53 -1.37 -5.76
N GLN A 693 19.08 -2.72 -5.56
CA GLN A 693 18.56 -3.34 -6.80
C GLN A 693 17.21 -2.72 -7.21
N MET A 694 17.11 -2.68 -8.52
CA MET A 694 15.84 -2.10 -9.01
C MET A 694 14.70 -3.14 -8.89
N GLY A 695 13.66 -2.70 -8.21
CA GLY A 695 12.46 -3.60 -8.22
C GLY A 695 11.88 -3.73 -9.63
N LEU A 696 10.72 -3.11 -9.99
CA LEU A 696 10.09 -3.25 -11.31
C LEU A 696 9.56 -1.89 -11.75
N PHE A 697 9.89 -1.57 -13.01
CA PHE A 697 9.28 -0.45 -13.76
C PHE A 697 8.76 -0.95 -15.11
N PHE A 698 7.36 -0.94 -15.14
CA PHE A 698 6.86 -1.60 -16.37
C PHE A 698 5.54 -0.95 -16.78
N ASN A 699 5.49 -0.58 -18.04
CA ASN A 699 4.25 -0.15 -18.72
C ASN A 699 3.68 1.11 -18.06
N ASN A 700 4.54 2.12 -18.01
CA ASN A 700 4.09 3.44 -17.51
C ASN A 700 4.07 4.46 -18.64
N THR A 701 3.21 5.54 -18.40
CA THR A 701 3.15 6.56 -19.45
C THR A 701 3.26 7.95 -18.82
N ALA A 702 3.82 8.83 -19.57
CA ALA A 702 3.87 10.25 -19.15
C ALA A 702 3.78 11.15 -20.38
N HIS A 703 2.84 12.17 -20.20
CA HIS A 703 2.79 13.09 -21.35
C HIS A 703 2.38 14.48 -20.87
N SER A 704 2.80 15.40 -21.80
CA SER A 704 2.49 16.82 -21.54
C SER A 704 3.10 17.28 -20.21
N MET A 705 4.38 16.69 -20.02
CA MET A 705 5.11 17.15 -18.81
C MET A 705 5.95 18.38 -19.16
N GLY A 706 5.91 19.34 -18.14
CA GLY A 706 6.66 20.60 -18.40
C GLY A 706 8.13 20.32 -18.72
N ARG A 707 8.70 19.22 -18.12
CA ARG A 707 10.12 18.89 -18.42
C ARG A 707 10.25 17.44 -18.88
N TYR A 708 10.45 16.47 -18.02
CA TYR A 708 10.81 15.10 -18.49
C TYR A 708 9.69 14.13 -18.10
N GLY A 709 9.54 13.22 -19.11
CA GLY A 709 8.65 12.10 -18.71
C GLY A 709 9.27 11.26 -17.59
N LEU A 710 10.55 10.93 -17.76
CA LEU A 710 11.30 10.14 -16.76
C LEU A 710 12.67 10.78 -16.53
N TRP A 711 12.89 10.92 -15.20
CA TRP A 711 14.19 11.52 -14.85
C TRP A 711 14.88 10.64 -13.79
N VAL A 712 16.07 10.13 -14.17
CA VAL A 712 16.87 9.32 -13.23
C VAL A 712 18.12 10.13 -12.87
N PHE A 713 17.95 10.56 -11.59
CA PHE A 713 19.09 11.39 -11.15
C PHE A 713 19.52 10.98 -9.75
N SER A 714 20.86 10.77 -9.74
CA SER A 714 21.41 10.43 -8.41
C SER A 714 22.81 11.03 -8.26
N ASN A 715 23.11 11.57 -7.10
CA ASN A 715 24.48 12.02 -6.76
C ASN A 715 25.01 11.24 -5.54
N PRO A 716 26.14 10.35 -5.90
CA PRO A 716 27.14 10.40 -6.98
C PRO A 716 26.72 9.57 -8.19
N GLY A 717 25.64 9.00 -8.43
CA GLY A 717 25.16 8.18 -9.56
C GLY A 717 24.47 6.91 -9.05
N TYR A 718 23.62 6.28 -9.90
CA TYR A 718 22.96 5.00 -9.56
C TYR A 718 23.80 3.82 -10.07
N HIS A 719 24.25 3.08 -9.08
CA HIS A 719 25.13 1.92 -9.38
C HIS A 719 24.58 0.65 -8.73
N PRO A 720 23.62 0.06 -9.42
CA PRO A 720 22.93 -1.09 -8.81
C PRO A 720 23.89 -2.25 -8.53
N LYS A 721 23.63 -2.81 -7.29
CA LYS A 721 24.51 -3.91 -6.82
C LYS A 721 23.66 -5.11 -6.43
N SER A 722 24.27 -6.31 -6.36
CA SER A 722 23.53 -7.54 -6.05
C SER A 722 23.18 -7.61 -4.55
N ASP A 723 23.94 -6.90 -3.70
CA ASP A 723 23.65 -6.90 -2.25
C ASP A 723 23.41 -5.46 -1.78
N ILE A 724 22.87 -5.37 -0.55
CA ILE A 724 22.59 -4.02 -0.01
C ILE A 724 23.91 -3.28 0.23
N CYS A 725 24.05 -2.18 -0.36
CA CYS A 725 25.18 -1.24 -0.20
C CYS A 725 26.48 -1.87 -0.67
N GLY A 726 26.48 -3.00 -1.49
CA GLY A 726 27.74 -3.57 -2.04
C GLY A 726 27.42 -4.77 -2.94
N GLY A 727 28.44 -5.49 -3.23
CA GLY A 727 28.30 -6.68 -4.11
C GLY A 727 28.69 -6.34 -5.57
N ARG A 728 28.34 -7.29 -6.43
CA ARG A 728 28.71 -7.10 -7.86
C ARG A 728 27.69 -6.20 -8.58
N ASP A 729 28.23 -5.52 -9.62
CA ASP A 729 27.33 -4.65 -10.42
C ASP A 729 26.26 -5.48 -11.12
N VAL A 730 24.99 -4.96 -11.00
CA VAL A 730 23.90 -5.67 -11.69
C VAL A 730 23.17 -4.65 -12.59
N VAL A 731 22.38 -5.23 -13.52
CA VAL A 731 21.68 -4.37 -14.50
C VAL A 731 20.40 -3.82 -13.86
N ALA A 732 20.26 -2.51 -14.04
CA ALA A 732 18.93 -1.92 -13.73
C ALA A 732 18.16 -1.66 -15.04
N LYS A 733 16.92 -2.28 -15.02
CA LYS A 733 16.19 -2.23 -16.29
C LYS A 733 14.87 -1.45 -16.10
N TRP A 734 14.74 -0.44 -17.02
CA TRP A 734 13.39 0.16 -17.19
C TRP A 734 12.70 -0.42 -18.42
N GLU A 735 11.48 -0.87 -18.10
CA GLU A 735 10.86 -1.63 -19.22
C GLU A 735 9.51 -1.00 -19.57
N SER A 736 9.26 -0.80 -20.92
CA SER A 736 7.96 -0.40 -21.50
C SER A 736 7.51 0.93 -20.91
N PHE A 737 7.91 2.03 -21.56
CA PHE A 737 7.54 3.40 -21.13
C PHE A 737 7.23 4.24 -22.38
N THR A 738 6.13 4.92 -22.22
CA THR A 738 5.74 5.82 -23.32
C THR A 738 5.69 7.26 -22.82
N ALA A 739 6.39 8.12 -23.54
CA ALA A 739 6.31 9.56 -23.19
C ALA A 739 6.14 10.40 -24.47
N TRP A 740 5.24 11.41 -24.31
CA TRP A 740 5.07 12.29 -25.48
C TRP A 740 4.70 13.69 -25.02
N HIS A 741 5.11 14.66 -25.85
CA HIS A 741 4.86 16.11 -25.62
C HIS A 741 5.52 16.59 -24.34
N CYS A 742 6.73 16.02 -24.10
CA CYS A 742 7.54 16.50 -22.96
C CYS A 742 8.75 17.28 -23.48
N GLU A 743 9.39 18.02 -22.52
CA GLU A 743 10.68 18.59 -22.98
C GLU A 743 11.65 17.49 -23.45
N ARG A 744 11.78 16.49 -22.60
CA ARG A 744 12.48 15.25 -23.00
C ARG A 744 11.64 14.05 -22.55
N GLY A 745 11.73 13.08 -23.46
CA GLY A 745 11.00 11.86 -23.04
C GLY A 745 11.59 11.24 -21.77
N ALA A 746 12.89 11.04 -21.77
CA ALA A 746 13.55 10.42 -20.60
C ALA A 746 15.00 10.92 -20.52
N GLU A 747 15.46 10.96 -19.22
CA GLU A 747 16.87 11.32 -19.03
C GLU A 747 17.45 10.53 -17.85
N ALA A 748 18.69 10.04 -18.13
CA ALA A 748 19.47 9.46 -17.03
C ALA A 748 20.81 10.19 -16.91
N VAL A 749 21.08 10.60 -15.69
CA VAL A 749 22.19 11.57 -15.57
C VAL A 749 23.49 10.80 -15.32
N SER A 750 23.53 9.92 -14.33
CA SER A 750 24.79 9.19 -14.10
C SER A 750 24.49 7.83 -13.47
N GLY A 751 25.29 6.82 -13.90
CA GLY A 751 25.07 5.47 -13.33
C GLY A 751 25.86 4.42 -14.11
N THR A 752 25.65 3.11 -13.65
CA THR A 752 26.34 2.00 -14.32
C THR A 752 25.31 0.93 -14.71
N LYS A 753 25.43 0.39 -15.90
CA LYS A 753 24.62 -0.74 -16.42
C LYS A 753 23.13 -0.41 -16.36
N LEU A 754 22.77 0.88 -16.75
CA LEU A 754 21.36 1.29 -16.84
C LEU A 754 20.81 1.00 -18.25
N GLN A 755 19.66 0.16 -18.23
CA GLN A 755 19.12 -0.24 -19.54
C GLN A 755 17.65 0.19 -19.63
N PHE A 756 17.34 0.68 -20.88
CA PHE A 756 15.95 1.14 -21.15
C PHE A 756 15.40 0.38 -22.36
N HIS A 757 14.29 -0.33 -22.06
CA HIS A 757 13.79 -1.28 -23.08
C HIS A 757 12.34 -0.91 -23.43
N ASN A 758 12.10 -1.02 -24.78
CA ASN A 758 10.72 -0.89 -25.30
C ASN A 758 10.13 0.47 -24.95
N PHE A 759 10.93 1.47 -25.10
CA PHE A 759 10.42 2.84 -24.93
C PHE A 759 9.78 3.34 -26.22
N VAL A 760 8.72 4.10 -26.01
CA VAL A 760 8.10 4.83 -27.12
C VAL A 760 8.14 6.33 -26.78
N MET A 761 8.98 7.08 -27.55
CA MET A 761 9.16 8.53 -27.30
C MET A 761 8.70 9.34 -28.53
N LEU A 762 7.67 10.11 -28.20
CA LEU A 762 7.05 10.71 -29.39
C LEU A 762 6.85 12.21 -29.17
N ASP A 763 7.28 12.99 -30.10
CA ASP A 763 6.97 14.43 -30.21
C ASP A 763 7.50 15.18 -28.98
N ASN A 764 8.71 14.76 -28.57
CA ASN A 764 9.33 15.53 -27.48
C ASN A 764 10.19 16.66 -28.04
N GLN A 765 10.27 17.77 -27.33
CA GLN A 765 10.79 19.02 -27.92
C GLN A 765 12.32 18.95 -28.06
N GLN A 766 13.10 18.47 -27.04
CA GLN A 766 14.59 18.55 -27.14
C GLN A 766 15.19 17.17 -27.45
N ALA A 767 14.62 16.15 -26.86
CA ALA A 767 15.19 14.80 -27.13
C ALA A 767 14.19 13.72 -26.69
N GLY A 768 14.26 12.67 -27.52
CA GLY A 768 13.52 11.49 -27.00
C GLY A 768 14.13 10.96 -25.70
N MET A 769 15.43 10.74 -25.78
CA MET A 769 16.12 10.25 -24.57
C MET A 769 17.55 10.81 -24.55
N GLU A 770 17.90 11.02 -23.28
CA GLU A 770 19.27 11.54 -23.09
C GLU A 770 19.93 10.85 -21.89
N MET A 771 21.25 10.44 -22.18
CA MET A 771 22.07 9.93 -21.06
C MET A 771 23.35 10.77 -20.94
N VAL A 772 23.62 11.05 -19.66
CA VAL A 772 24.70 12.06 -19.52
C VAL A 772 26.01 11.34 -19.19
N SER A 773 26.11 10.65 -18.07
CA SER A 773 27.37 9.97 -17.70
C SER A 773 27.04 8.56 -17.19
N VAL A 774 27.50 7.57 -18.04
CA VAL A 774 27.23 6.17 -17.63
C VAL A 774 28.48 5.31 -17.87
N LYS A 775 28.51 4.29 -17.02
CA LYS A 775 29.68 3.39 -17.17
C LYS A 775 29.20 1.94 -17.37
N GLY A 776 30.01 1.25 -18.15
CA GLY A 776 29.73 -0.21 -18.35
C GLY A 776 30.53 -0.74 -19.54
N GLY A 777 30.32 -1.99 -19.89
CA GLY A 777 30.97 -2.62 -21.06
C GLY A 777 29.97 -2.84 -22.21
N PHE A 778 30.61 -3.13 -23.56
CA PHE A 778 29.72 -3.54 -24.67
C PHE A 778 29.24 -4.97 -24.45
N GLY A 779 27.92 -5.29 -24.67
CA GLY A 779 27.30 -6.62 -24.44
C GLY A 779 25.97 -6.46 -23.72
N GLN A 780 25.02 -7.35 -24.09
CA GLN A 780 23.60 -7.25 -23.69
C GLN A 780 23.46 -7.21 -22.16
N ASP A 781 24.53 -7.72 -21.37
CA ASP A 781 24.35 -7.77 -19.90
C ASP A 781 25.18 -6.68 -19.21
N ASP A 782 25.90 -5.94 -20.03
CA ASP A 782 26.85 -5.06 -19.31
C ASP A 782 26.79 -3.64 -19.89
N SER A 783 25.90 -3.47 -20.98
CA SER A 783 25.96 -2.17 -21.68
C SER A 783 24.81 -1.27 -21.20
N PRO A 784 25.24 -0.06 -20.80
CA PRO A 784 24.16 0.93 -20.66
C PRO A 784 23.60 1.36 -22.04
N GLY A 785 22.30 1.48 -22.10
CA GLY A 785 21.82 1.89 -23.44
C GLY A 785 20.31 1.75 -23.56
N ILE A 786 19.89 1.96 -24.72
CA ILE A 786 18.45 1.86 -25.04
C ILE A 786 18.26 0.78 -26.10
N PHE A 787 17.08 0.00 -25.85
CA PHE A 787 16.93 -1.21 -26.68
C PHE A 787 15.45 -1.35 -27.07
N ASN A 788 15.21 -1.84 -28.30
CA ASN A 788 13.87 -2.22 -28.79
C ASN A 788 12.86 -1.06 -28.63
N SER A 789 13.31 0.09 -29.11
CA SER A 789 12.44 1.26 -28.81
C SER A 789 12.10 2.01 -30.11
N LEU A 790 11.03 2.80 -29.93
CA LEU A 790 10.60 3.68 -31.04
C LEU A 790 10.77 5.15 -30.64
N VAL A 791 11.49 5.91 -31.51
CA VAL A 791 11.69 7.34 -31.22
C VAL A 791 11.20 8.15 -32.43
N VAL A 792 10.26 9.01 -32.06
CA VAL A 792 9.59 9.74 -33.15
C VAL A 792 9.83 11.24 -32.92
N CYS A 793 10.39 11.90 -33.93
CA CYS A 793 10.65 13.36 -33.79
C CYS A 793 9.34 14.15 -33.87
N HIS A 794 8.66 14.00 -34.99
CA HIS A 794 7.30 14.61 -35.04
C HIS A 794 6.33 13.65 -35.70
N SER A 795 5.02 13.81 -35.26
CA SER A 795 3.93 12.97 -35.81
C SER A 795 2.85 13.87 -36.40
N ALA A 796 1.83 13.21 -36.95
CA ALA A 796 0.72 14.00 -37.54
C ALA A 796 0.02 14.85 -36.46
N LEU A 797 0.26 14.47 -35.23
CA LEU A 797 -0.43 15.18 -34.13
C LEU A 797 0.31 16.47 -33.77
N ASN A 798 1.56 16.48 -34.06
CA ASN A 798 2.34 17.67 -33.73
C ASN A 798 3.52 17.80 -34.72
N SER A 799 3.26 18.52 -35.79
CA SER A 799 4.28 18.57 -36.86
C SER A 799 5.38 19.59 -36.50
N SER A 800 5.13 20.35 -35.40
CA SER A 800 6.12 21.39 -35.04
C SER A 800 6.96 20.93 -33.83
N ALA A 801 6.65 19.65 -33.37
CA ALA A 801 7.39 19.19 -32.17
C ALA A 801 8.90 19.16 -32.43
N CYS A 802 9.30 18.89 -33.72
CA CYS A 802 10.71 18.72 -34.09
C CYS A 802 11.25 20.05 -34.62
N THR A 803 12.18 20.68 -33.85
CA THR A 803 12.82 21.93 -34.32
C THR A 803 14.33 21.72 -34.46
N SER A 804 14.92 22.83 -35.05
CA SER A 804 16.40 22.78 -35.18
C SER A 804 17.06 22.56 -33.81
N GLY A 805 17.82 21.41 -33.69
CA GLY A 805 18.53 21.13 -32.41
C GLY A 805 17.91 19.93 -31.68
N THR A 806 16.73 19.48 -32.18
CA THR A 806 16.10 18.30 -31.55
C THR A 806 16.87 17.01 -31.87
N SER A 807 17.00 16.18 -30.83
CA SER A 807 17.69 14.89 -31.03
C SER A 807 16.80 13.73 -30.57
N GLY A 808 16.85 12.71 -31.42
CA GLY A 808 16.16 11.49 -30.92
C GLY A 808 16.84 10.93 -29.67
N ILE A 809 18.11 10.48 -29.83
CA ILE A 809 18.87 9.94 -28.69
C ILE A 809 20.20 10.71 -28.60
N VAL A 810 20.45 11.20 -27.40
CA VAL A 810 21.75 11.88 -27.19
C VAL A 810 22.66 10.95 -26.37
N ALA A 811 23.82 10.61 -26.94
CA ALA A 811 24.73 9.66 -26.30
C ALA A 811 25.52 10.37 -25.18
N PRO A 812 25.98 9.58 -24.16
CA PRO A 812 26.61 10.17 -22.98
C PRO A 812 28.03 10.68 -23.29
N LYS A 813 28.57 11.42 -22.33
CA LYS A 813 29.96 11.92 -22.46
C LYS A 813 30.98 10.88 -22.00
N THR A 814 30.50 9.67 -21.51
CA THR A 814 31.44 8.59 -21.09
C THR A 814 31.52 7.52 -22.18
N GLN A 815 32.52 6.49 -21.87
CA GLN A 815 32.78 5.50 -22.94
C GLN A 815 31.72 4.39 -22.90
N ILE A 816 31.33 3.97 -24.09
CA ILE A 816 30.63 2.69 -24.28
C ILE A 816 29.14 2.89 -23.95
N PHE A 817 28.30 3.00 -24.95
CA PHE A 817 26.83 3.16 -24.93
C PHE A 817 26.23 2.42 -26.13
N SER A 818 25.14 1.70 -25.79
CA SER A 818 24.60 0.84 -26.89
C SER A 818 23.20 1.33 -27.25
N ILE A 819 23.04 1.40 -28.53
CA ILE A 819 21.69 1.60 -29.09
C ILE A 819 21.36 0.44 -30.03
N SER A 820 20.27 -0.29 -29.60
CA SER A 820 20.02 -1.51 -30.40
C SER A 820 18.50 -1.63 -30.64
N ASN A 821 18.27 -2.03 -31.94
CA ASN A 821 16.89 -2.30 -32.37
C ASN A 821 15.98 -1.11 -32.08
N VAL A 822 16.44 0.07 -32.52
CA VAL A 822 15.61 1.28 -32.33
C VAL A 822 15.20 1.82 -33.70
N THR A 823 13.94 2.16 -33.76
CA THR A 823 13.40 2.74 -35.02
C THR A 823 13.21 4.26 -34.84
N PHE A 824 13.80 5.00 -35.81
CA PHE A 824 13.62 6.46 -35.79
C PHE A 824 12.68 6.90 -36.91
N VAL A 825 11.76 7.82 -36.53
CA VAL A 825 10.73 8.18 -37.52
C VAL A 825 10.66 9.72 -37.58
N ASN A 826 10.73 10.28 -38.80
CA ASN A 826 10.43 11.67 -39.18
C ASN A 826 11.46 12.64 -38.60
N PHE A 827 12.69 12.32 -38.67
CA PHE A 827 13.77 13.31 -38.41
C PHE A 827 14.20 13.98 -39.72
N ASP A 828 13.36 14.81 -40.26
CA ASP A 828 13.55 15.34 -41.65
C ASP A 828 13.49 16.87 -41.61
N GLU A 829 13.40 17.45 -40.39
CA GLU A 829 13.40 18.93 -40.31
C GLU A 829 14.83 19.46 -40.18
N GLY A 830 15.07 20.75 -40.75
CA GLY A 830 16.41 21.38 -40.77
C GLY A 830 17.01 21.51 -39.36
N GLY A 831 18.14 20.59 -39.05
CA GLY A 831 18.87 20.76 -37.76
C GLY A 831 18.47 19.68 -36.75
N SER A 832 17.35 18.88 -36.98
CA SER A 832 17.04 17.70 -36.12
C SER A 832 17.84 16.47 -36.55
N ALA A 833 18.08 15.66 -35.53
CA ALA A 833 18.84 14.44 -35.87
C ALA A 833 18.40 13.29 -34.96
N ALA A 834 18.46 12.09 -35.64
CA ALA A 834 18.08 10.89 -34.87
C ALA A 834 19.10 10.64 -33.74
N LEU A 835 20.35 10.96 -34.07
CA LEU A 835 21.38 10.68 -33.05
C LEU A 835 22.28 11.91 -32.91
N SER A 836 22.60 12.11 -31.70
CA SER A 836 23.66 13.11 -31.40
C SER A 836 24.49 12.65 -30.20
N GLY A 837 25.65 13.30 -30.09
CA GLY A 837 26.56 12.74 -29.07
C GLY A 837 26.98 13.82 -28.06
N CYS A 838 27.59 13.38 -27.02
CA CYS A 838 28.21 14.19 -25.97
C CYS A 838 27.17 15.04 -25.24
N SER A 839 26.44 14.33 -24.43
CA SER A 839 25.35 15.00 -23.68
C SER A 839 25.95 15.99 -22.66
N GLN A 840 25.41 17.23 -22.68
CA GLN A 840 25.75 18.33 -21.75
C GLN A 840 27.26 18.57 -21.73
N CYS A 841 27.90 18.38 -22.93
CA CYS A 841 29.35 18.62 -23.04
C CYS A 841 29.60 20.11 -23.36
N ARG A 842 30.69 20.69 -22.76
CA ARG A 842 31.17 22.00 -23.25
C ARG A 842 31.85 21.87 -24.62
N ASN A 843 31.96 23.04 -25.34
CA ASN A 843 32.53 22.97 -26.70
C ASN A 843 33.89 22.25 -26.71
N TYR A 844 33.92 21.19 -27.68
CA TYR A 844 35.18 20.46 -27.96
C TYR A 844 35.49 19.46 -26.85
N GLN A 845 34.34 19.22 -25.96
CA GLN A 845 34.43 18.10 -25.00
C GLN A 845 33.81 16.84 -25.59
N GLY A 846 34.54 15.72 -25.54
CA GLY A 846 33.87 14.51 -26.08
C GLY A 846 34.81 13.70 -26.98
N GLY A 847 34.26 12.64 -27.65
CA GLY A 847 34.96 11.71 -28.53
C GLY A 847 34.81 10.24 -28.03
N TYR A 848 33.70 9.95 -27.45
CA TYR A 848 33.49 8.63 -26.85
C TYR A 848 32.68 7.75 -27.81
N ARG A 849 32.77 6.50 -27.45
CA ARG A 849 32.26 5.51 -28.43
C ARG A 849 30.82 5.11 -28.08
N ALA A 850 30.00 5.14 -29.17
CA ALA A 850 28.65 4.54 -29.06
C ALA A 850 28.45 3.48 -30.15
N GLN A 851 27.94 2.38 -29.67
CA GLN A 851 27.71 1.29 -30.64
C GLN A 851 26.22 1.19 -31.00
N VAL A 852 26.06 1.03 -32.27
CA VAL A 852 24.65 0.91 -32.71
C VAL A 852 24.47 -0.37 -33.52
N LYS A 853 23.25 -0.97 -33.41
CA LYS A 853 22.90 -2.16 -34.21
C LYS A 853 21.37 -2.27 -34.30
N GLY A 854 20.99 -2.75 -35.49
CA GLY A 854 19.54 -3.03 -35.69
C GLY A 854 18.73 -1.74 -35.77
N LEU A 855 19.32 -0.64 -36.29
CA LEU A 855 18.54 0.61 -36.40
C LEU A 855 17.69 0.63 -37.66
N ALA A 856 16.55 1.25 -37.54
CA ALA A 856 15.67 1.47 -38.71
C ALA A 856 15.30 2.96 -38.78
N PHE A 857 15.27 3.45 -40.06
CA PHE A 857 14.95 4.89 -40.23
C PHE A 857 13.78 5.04 -41.22
N GLU A 858 12.77 5.66 -40.76
CA GLU A 858 11.61 5.96 -41.63
C GLU A 858 11.47 7.49 -41.77
N ASN A 859 11.51 7.97 -42.98
CA ASN A 859 11.47 9.42 -43.25
C ASN A 859 12.41 10.19 -42.30
N SER A 860 13.61 9.64 -42.22
CA SER A 860 14.58 10.29 -41.30
C SER A 860 15.92 10.44 -42.01
N PRO A 861 16.02 11.38 -42.89
CA PRO A 861 17.27 11.58 -43.65
C PRO A 861 18.38 12.17 -42.76
N ASN A 862 18.01 12.85 -41.67
CA ASN A 862 19.01 13.41 -40.74
C ASN A 862 19.34 12.40 -39.63
N LYS A 863 20.45 11.63 -39.86
CA LYS A 863 20.71 10.51 -38.91
C LYS A 863 21.62 10.96 -37.77
N ILE A 864 22.70 11.73 -38.10
CA ILE A 864 23.58 12.10 -36.97
C ILE A 864 23.97 13.58 -37.15
N ARG A 865 24.03 14.11 -35.98
CA ARG A 865 24.55 15.50 -35.99
C ARG A 865 25.80 15.58 -35.11
N PHE A 866 26.86 16.37 -35.75
CA PHE A 866 28.10 16.60 -34.97
C PHE A 866 28.26 18.10 -34.70
N GLN A 867 28.77 18.33 -33.54
CA GLN A 867 28.92 19.76 -33.18
C GLN A 867 30.36 20.22 -33.38
N TRP A 868 31.35 19.27 -33.27
CA TRP A 868 32.75 19.65 -33.54
C TRP A 868 33.53 18.39 -33.94
N GLU A 869 34.95 18.33 -34.37
CA GLU A 869 35.76 17.43 -35.23
C GLU A 869 36.23 16.22 -34.41
N HIS A 870 35.62 16.02 -33.02
CA HIS A 870 36.02 14.82 -32.27
C HIS A 870 34.93 14.46 -31.25
N GLU A 871 33.81 14.80 -31.50
CA GLU A 871 32.71 14.71 -30.52
C GLU A 871 32.39 13.25 -30.17
N THR A 872 31.93 12.45 -31.14
CA THR A 872 31.54 11.06 -30.81
C THR A 872 31.95 10.14 -31.97
N ILE A 873 32.37 8.87 -31.58
CA ILE A 873 32.58 7.80 -32.60
C ILE A 873 31.39 6.83 -32.57
N TRP A 874 30.72 6.80 -33.75
CA TRP A 874 29.59 5.83 -33.85
C TRP A 874 30.05 4.55 -34.55
N ILE A 875 29.89 3.47 -33.81
CA ILE A 875 30.29 2.16 -34.38
C ILE A 875 29.02 1.40 -34.82
N ASP A 876 28.98 1.27 -36.14
CA ASP A 876 27.85 0.49 -36.69
C ASP A 876 28.19 -1.01 -36.74
N ALA A 877 27.67 -1.70 -35.81
CA ALA A 877 28.09 -3.10 -35.61
C ALA A 877 27.52 -4.02 -36.70
N ASP A 878 26.35 -3.63 -37.30
CA ASP A 878 25.75 -4.65 -38.20
C ASP A 878 25.36 -4.01 -39.54
N GLY A 879 25.70 -2.70 -39.65
CA GLY A 879 25.45 -2.06 -40.97
C GLY A 879 24.10 -1.32 -41.00
N SER A 880 23.36 -1.43 -39.96
CA SER A 880 22.00 -0.84 -39.99
C SER A 880 22.07 0.69 -40.03
N LEU A 881 23.16 1.31 -39.67
CA LEU A 881 23.30 2.78 -39.75
C LEU A 881 23.96 3.19 -41.06
N THR A 882 25.01 2.49 -41.52
CA THR A 882 25.83 2.99 -42.64
C THR A 882 25.64 2.11 -43.88
N GLY A 883 24.92 0.90 -43.75
CA GLY A 883 24.81 -0.04 -44.89
C GLY A 883 25.96 -1.06 -44.91
N GLU A 884 26.97 -0.83 -44.10
CA GLU A 884 28.11 -1.78 -44.03
C GLU A 884 28.44 -2.09 -42.56
N PRO A 885 28.65 -3.35 -42.33
CA PRO A 885 28.94 -3.71 -40.92
C PRO A 885 30.37 -3.28 -40.53
N GLU A 886 30.41 -2.86 -39.24
CA GLU A 886 31.67 -2.50 -38.56
C GLU A 886 32.24 -1.19 -39.11
N ALA A 887 31.42 -0.44 -39.87
CA ALA A 887 31.88 0.90 -40.29
C ALA A 887 31.74 1.89 -39.12
N ASN A 888 32.64 2.96 -39.16
CA ASN A 888 32.53 4.03 -38.12
C ASN A 888 32.04 5.33 -38.75
N VAL A 889 31.16 5.98 -38.02
CA VAL A 889 30.77 7.34 -38.45
C VAL A 889 31.41 8.34 -37.47
N VAL A 890 32.26 9.19 -38.04
CA VAL A 890 32.99 10.16 -37.19
C VAL A 890 32.89 11.54 -37.83
N PRO A 891 33.14 12.60 -37.00
CA PRO A 891 33.21 13.93 -37.62
C PRO A 891 34.34 14.01 -38.66
N THR A 892 34.03 14.74 -39.73
CA THR A 892 35.03 14.80 -40.81
C THR A 892 36.24 15.62 -40.35
N MET A 893 37.55 14.96 -40.58
CA MET A 893 38.82 15.62 -40.22
C MET A 893 39.81 15.49 -41.38
N GLY A 894 40.74 16.46 -41.46
CA GLY A 894 41.73 16.51 -42.56
C GLY A 894 42.61 15.25 -42.61
N ILE A 895 42.63 14.48 -41.52
CA ILE A 895 43.61 13.37 -41.46
C ILE A 895 42.92 12.06 -41.84
N LEU A 896 41.60 12.14 -42.22
CA LEU A 896 40.90 10.90 -42.57
C LEU A 896 41.28 10.45 -43.98
N PRO A 897 41.56 9.13 -44.23
CA PRO A 897 41.88 8.61 -45.58
C PRO A 897 40.71 8.80 -46.56
N THR A 898 40.97 9.53 -47.66
CA THR A 898 39.87 9.92 -48.58
C THR A 898 39.37 8.71 -49.37
N ASP A 899 40.21 7.59 -49.34
CA ASP A 899 39.74 6.40 -50.11
C ASP A 899 38.83 5.52 -49.24
N SER A 900 38.84 5.67 -47.93
CA SER A 900 38.05 4.73 -47.09
C SER A 900 37.05 5.51 -46.23
N CYS A 901 37.14 6.83 -46.25
CA CYS A 901 36.19 7.63 -45.45
C CYS A 901 35.55 8.69 -46.35
N THR A 902 34.22 8.65 -46.35
CA THR A 902 33.52 9.59 -47.27
C THR A 902 32.46 10.35 -46.47
N GLN A 903 32.45 11.64 -46.83
CA GLN A 903 31.39 12.46 -46.20
C GLN A 903 30.02 12.14 -46.80
N GLU A 904 29.04 12.06 -45.91
CA GLU A 904 27.68 11.77 -46.42
C GLU A 904 26.68 12.74 -45.79
N ALA A 905 25.62 13.09 -46.65
CA ALA A 905 24.67 14.14 -46.24
C ALA A 905 23.87 13.70 -45.01
N ALA A 906 23.60 12.36 -44.88
CA ALA A 906 22.77 11.86 -43.76
C ALA A 906 23.46 12.09 -42.41
N PHE A 907 24.74 12.34 -42.37
CA PHE A 907 25.49 12.47 -41.10
C PHE A 907 26.05 13.89 -40.99
N SER A 908 25.58 14.82 -41.90
CA SER A 908 26.11 16.20 -41.91
C SER A 908 24.95 17.19 -41.74
N VAL A 909 24.09 16.99 -40.64
CA VAL A 909 22.77 17.66 -40.46
C VAL A 909 23.00 19.11 -40.01
N THR A 910 24.32 19.57 -39.48
CA THR A 910 24.54 20.98 -39.08
C THR A 910 25.61 21.61 -39.99
N LYS A 911 25.63 23.01 -40.03
CA LYS A 911 26.66 23.74 -40.81
C LYS A 911 28.00 23.74 -40.08
N ASN A 912 28.03 23.01 -38.80
CA ASN A 912 29.31 23.16 -38.08
C ASN A 912 30.37 22.16 -38.56
N VAL A 913 30.07 20.75 -38.27
CA VAL A 913 31.11 19.79 -38.70
C VAL A 913 30.42 18.62 -39.42
N PRO A 914 30.85 18.41 -40.69
CA PRO A 914 30.25 17.30 -41.43
C PRO A 914 30.72 15.94 -40.89
N GLY A 915 29.91 14.90 -41.09
CA GLY A 915 30.23 13.53 -40.66
C GLY A 915 30.71 12.65 -41.82
N SER A 916 31.76 11.80 -41.50
CA SER A 916 32.27 10.87 -42.53
C SER A 916 32.06 9.41 -42.11
N VAL A 917 31.68 8.63 -43.12
CA VAL A 917 31.60 7.17 -42.90
C VAL A 917 32.94 6.52 -43.29
N CYS A 918 33.56 5.96 -42.28
CA CYS A 918 34.84 5.27 -42.53
C CYS A 918 34.65 3.75 -42.57
N ARG A 919 35.02 3.18 -43.85
CA ARG A 919 34.76 1.74 -44.09
C ARG A 919 36.06 0.96 -43.97
N GLY A 920 35.94 -0.46 -43.50
CA GLY A 920 37.18 -1.28 -43.47
C GLY A 920 37.63 -1.54 -42.03
N ALA A 921 36.68 -1.52 -41.04
CA ALA A 921 36.90 -1.84 -39.61
C ALA A 921 38.07 -1.03 -39.05
N MET A 922 38.09 0.26 -39.36
CA MET A 922 39.12 1.13 -38.77
C MET A 922 38.83 1.36 -37.28
N LYS A 923 39.99 1.35 -36.57
CA LYS A 923 39.82 1.62 -35.11
C LYS A 923 40.30 3.03 -34.78
N PHE A 924 39.38 3.72 -34.18
CA PHE A 924 39.74 5.12 -33.84
C PHE A 924 40.13 5.21 -32.37
N LEU A 925 41.22 5.95 -32.19
CA LEU A 925 41.70 6.17 -30.81
C LEU A 925 41.57 7.65 -30.46
N ARG A 926 41.30 7.64 -29.22
CA ARG A 926 41.29 9.04 -28.72
C ARG A 926 42.63 9.35 -28.04
N VAL A 927 43.07 10.60 -28.48
CA VAL A 927 44.39 10.97 -27.93
C VAL A 927 44.23 12.29 -27.18
N ALA A 928 44.61 12.12 -25.87
CA ALA A 928 44.61 13.37 -25.07
C ALA A 928 46.04 13.69 -24.61
N VAL A 929 46.45 14.96 -24.89
CA VAL A 929 47.79 15.40 -24.46
C VAL A 929 47.60 16.46 -23.35
N THR A 930 48.25 16.02 -22.16
CA THR A 930 48.07 16.95 -21.02
C THR A 930 49.44 17.23 -20.39
N ASN A 931 49.47 18.38 -19.58
CA ASN A 931 50.70 18.75 -18.85
C ASN A 931 51.88 18.99 -19.80
N PRO A 932 51.54 19.98 -20.69
CA PRO A 932 52.60 20.16 -21.70
C PRO A 932 53.85 20.83 -21.11
N SER A 933 55.07 20.22 -21.42
CA SER A 933 56.40 20.84 -21.20
C SER A 933 57.19 20.86 -22.51
N PRO A 934 57.72 22.24 -22.76
CA PRO A 934 57.82 23.42 -21.89
C PRO A 934 56.52 24.24 -21.89
N SER A 935 56.31 25.17 -20.82
CA SER A 935 55.06 25.93 -20.64
C SER A 935 54.74 26.77 -21.89
N SER A 936 55.81 26.98 -22.79
CA SER A 936 55.56 27.75 -24.03
C SER A 936 54.53 27.05 -24.92
N LEU A 937 54.15 25.88 -24.68
CA LEU A 937 53.17 25.15 -25.51
C LEU A 937 51.74 25.48 -25.06
N LEU A 938 51.65 26.10 -23.93
CA LEU A 938 50.30 26.36 -23.40
C LEU A 938 49.60 27.39 -24.30
N GLY A 939 48.28 27.03 -24.71
CA GLY A 939 47.48 28.00 -25.50
C GLY A 939 47.67 27.82 -27.01
N LYS A 940 48.73 26.87 -27.33
CA LYS A 940 48.94 26.69 -28.79
C LYS A 940 48.12 25.50 -29.31
N ASP A 941 47.72 25.65 -30.67
CA ASP A 941 46.99 24.52 -31.27
C ASP A 941 47.92 23.36 -31.59
N LEU A 942 47.47 22.17 -31.24
CA LEU A 942 48.18 20.96 -31.71
C LEU A 942 47.74 20.60 -33.13
N VAL A 943 48.79 20.56 -34.01
CA VAL A 943 48.48 20.12 -35.40
C VAL A 943 48.87 18.65 -35.58
N VAL A 944 47.80 17.91 -35.85
CA VAL A 944 48.07 16.49 -36.17
C VAL A 944 47.95 16.27 -37.68
N SER A 945 49.11 15.73 -38.28
CA SER A 945 49.05 15.56 -39.74
C SER A 945 49.51 14.15 -40.14
N ASN A 946 48.96 13.73 -41.25
CA ASN A 946 49.45 12.50 -41.88
C ASN A 946 49.48 12.67 -43.41
N ASP A 947 49.62 11.51 -44.10
CA ASP A 947 49.79 11.60 -45.56
C ASP A 947 48.54 12.17 -46.24
N PHE A 948 47.48 12.30 -45.53
CA PHE A 948 46.23 12.76 -46.20
C PHE A 948 45.99 14.25 -45.90
N GLY A 949 46.49 14.66 -44.84
CA GLY A 949 46.27 16.10 -44.55
C GLY A 949 46.52 16.38 -43.07
N ALA A 950 45.97 17.58 -42.59
CA ALA A 950 46.25 17.98 -41.19
C ALA A 950 44.96 18.45 -40.52
N THR A 951 44.85 18.19 -39.19
CA THR A 951 43.73 18.69 -38.38
C THR A 951 44.29 19.48 -37.20
N HIS A 952 43.56 20.59 -36.92
CA HIS A 952 44.03 21.47 -35.82
C HIS A 952 43.20 21.24 -34.55
N ILE A 953 43.95 21.05 -33.51
CA ILE A 953 43.27 20.75 -32.23
C ILE A 953 43.60 21.89 -31.25
N PRO A 954 42.59 22.64 -30.92
CA PRO A 954 42.84 23.81 -30.05
C PRO A 954 43.14 23.38 -28.60
N TYR A 955 43.96 24.38 -27.96
CA TYR A 955 44.22 24.17 -26.52
C TYR A 955 43.02 24.67 -25.69
N LEU A 956 42.64 23.78 -24.64
CA LEU A 956 41.52 24.23 -23.78
C LEU A 956 41.86 23.95 -22.32
N MET A 957 41.38 24.86 -21.55
CA MET A 957 41.71 24.79 -20.11
C MET A 957 40.96 23.63 -19.44
N LEU A 958 39.85 23.26 -20.00
CA LEU A 958 39.05 22.16 -19.41
C LEU A 958 38.70 21.13 -20.50
N ARG A 959 39.61 19.94 -20.62
CA ARG A 959 39.34 18.78 -21.50
C ARG A 959 39.44 17.49 -20.70
N ILE A 960 39.05 16.37 -21.34
CA ILE A 960 39.20 15.07 -20.64
C ILE A 960 40.64 14.94 -20.10
N GLY A 961 40.86 14.99 -18.63
CA GLY A 961 42.23 14.72 -18.10
C GLY A 961 42.96 16.02 -17.75
N GLY A 962 42.21 17.36 -17.99
CA GLY A 962 42.75 18.67 -17.58
C GLY A 962 43.13 19.54 -18.80
N ALA A 963 43.81 20.72 -18.60
CA ALA A 963 44.20 21.66 -19.68
C ALA A 963 45.10 20.97 -20.73
N GLY A 964 44.58 21.06 -21.96
CA GLY A 964 45.47 20.45 -22.97
C GLY A 964 44.71 20.26 -24.29
N TRP A 965 45.11 19.22 -25.21
CA TRP A 965 44.55 18.97 -26.56
C TRP A 965 43.87 17.59 -26.58
N MET A 966 42.75 17.54 -27.26
CA MET A 966 42.10 16.22 -27.43
C MET A 966 41.61 16.08 -28.87
N GLY A 967 42.05 14.94 -29.48
CA GLY A 967 41.56 14.69 -30.84
C GLY A 967 41.44 13.19 -31.13
N LEU A 968 41.07 12.89 -32.37
CA LEU A 968 40.92 11.46 -32.76
C LEU A 968 42.00 11.08 -33.76
N VAL A 969 42.62 9.90 -33.49
CA VAL A 969 43.47 9.27 -34.52
C VAL A 969 42.98 7.85 -34.79
N TYR A 970 43.57 7.20 -35.80
CA TYR A 970 43.12 5.84 -36.08
C TYR A 970 44.33 4.93 -36.26
N THR A 971 44.08 3.63 -36.02
CA THR A 971 45.20 2.68 -36.02
C THR A 971 45.66 2.38 -37.45
N GLY A 972 47.04 1.98 -37.57
CA GLY A 972 47.53 1.51 -38.89
C GLY A 972 48.05 2.68 -39.74
N ALA A 973 48.08 3.97 -39.10
CA ALA A 973 48.65 5.12 -39.84
C ALA A 973 49.68 5.82 -38.95
N THR A 974 50.67 6.56 -39.69
CA THR A 974 51.67 7.35 -38.94
C THR A 974 51.22 8.82 -38.90
N PHE A 975 51.30 9.33 -37.59
CA PHE A 975 50.84 10.73 -37.44
C PHE A 975 51.98 11.59 -36.90
N ASP A 976 52.06 12.84 -37.49
CA ASP A 976 53.03 13.80 -36.95
C ASP A 976 52.29 14.83 -36.07
N PHE A 977 52.82 14.94 -34.83
CA PHE A 977 52.23 15.94 -33.91
C PHE A 977 53.14 17.17 -33.84
N ASN A 978 52.50 18.34 -34.26
CA ASN A 978 53.29 19.60 -34.23
C ASN A 978 52.46 20.70 -33.54
N PHE A 979 53.20 21.62 -32.86
CA PHE A 979 52.48 22.74 -32.22
C PHE A 979 52.74 24.03 -33.00
N GLU A 980 51.63 24.66 -33.30
CA GLU A 980 51.73 25.87 -34.16
C GLU A 980 52.35 27.03 -33.36
N ASN A 981 53.48 27.63 -33.99
CA ASN A 981 54.10 28.87 -33.46
C ASN A 981 54.66 28.67 -32.05
N ALA A 982 55.15 27.35 -31.78
CA ALA A 982 55.71 27.12 -30.43
C ALA A 982 57.24 27.19 -30.49
N ASN A 983 57.93 28.22 -29.79
CA ASN A 983 59.40 28.37 -29.73
C ASN A 983 60.04 27.26 -28.88
N GLN A 984 60.86 26.37 -29.40
CA GLN A 984 61.61 25.24 -28.81
C GLN A 984 62.65 25.74 -27.81
N ASP A 985 62.64 27.18 -27.36
CA ASP A 985 63.83 27.57 -26.57
C ASP A 985 63.40 27.94 -25.15
N ASP A 986 62.80 27.08 -24.33
CA ASP A 986 62.92 27.46 -22.90
C ASP A 986 63.68 26.38 -22.13
N GLN A 987 65.05 26.15 -22.46
CA GLN A 987 65.96 25.64 -21.43
C GLN A 987 66.26 26.72 -20.38
N GLY A 988 65.33 26.84 -19.35
CA GLY A 988 65.60 27.08 -17.91
C GLY A 988 64.66 28.17 -17.37
#